data_AF-A0A565B3S3-F1
#
_entry.id   AF-A0A565B3S3-F1
#
_cell.length_a   1.000
_cell.length_b   1.000
_cell.length_c   1.000
_cell.angle_alpha   90.00
_cell.angle_beta   90.00
_cell.angle_gamma   90.00
#
_symmetry.space_group_name_H-M   'P 1'
#
loop_
_entity.id
_entity.type
_entity.pdbx_description
1 polymer ?
#
loop_
_entity_poly.entity_id
_entity_poly.type
_entity_poly.pdbx_seq_one_letter_code
_entity_poly.pdbx_strand_id
1 'polypeptide(L)'
;MAATTENLPQLKSAVDGLTEMSENERTGFINLVSRYLSGEAQHIEWSKIQTPTDEIVVPYDKMANVSEDVSETKNLLDKLVVLKLNGGLGTTMGCTGPKSVIEVRDGLTFLDLIVIQIENLNKKYGCKVPLVLMNSFNTHDDTQKIVEKYTNSNVDIHTFNQSKYPRVVADEFVPWPSKGKTDKDGWYPPGHGDVFPSLKNSGKLDDFISQGKEYVFVANSDNLGAIVDLKILKHLILNKNEYCMEVTPKTLADVKGGTLISYEGKVQLLEIAQVPDEHVNEFKSIEKFKIFNTNNLWVNLKAIKKLVEADALKMEIIPNPKEVDGVKVLQLETAAGAAIRFFDNAIGVNVPRSRFLPVKATSDLLLVQSDLYTLVDGFVTRNKARTNPSNPSIELGPEFKKVANFLSRFKSIPSIVELDSLKVSGDVWFGSSIVLKGKVTVTAKSGVKLEIPNGAVVENKVAYRIGIPHPKFKLKLFWGCKTKNFHNVLLTGHQWSRGPVNNKSSSLSHGRLIVILYSLVAKQSHRKMMLFLVAGVSLLAFYVYKSIKPPRPIPLPENVSEICPRIKLNDGRYLAYRELGFPKDKAKNKIIILHGYGSSKLVDLKITQDLIDEFKIYFLLFDRAGYGESDYHPSRTIKTDTYDIEELADKLQIGPKFHVLGMSLGAYPVYGCLKYIPHRLSGATLVVPLLNFWWSLPQNLSRSALKKFPIQNQWTLRVAHYFPWLLYWWMTQKWFSPFSQNPRETMTERDIELADKHTKHHFIKESALRQGEYVSMQRDIVAGYDNWEFDPTELSNPFSDDNKGSVHIWCALEDKQISRDVLLYLCDKLPWIKLHEVPEAGHLIIHEKKHFEDIIKTICQIMLLLLAIVGLISYYVYKSIIPPPPIPLPENVSKRFSRIKLNDGRHLAYKELGFPKDKAKNKIIFIHGYGNSKDADLYTTQEMIDEFKIYFLFFDRAGYGESDPNPSRTLKTDTYDIEELADKLQIGPKFHVVGMSLGAYPVYGCLKYIPHRLCGASLVVPLINFWWRRMPQHLLNAAIKILPFEFRLTLRVAHYCPWLLYWWMTQKWFPTSRDPKKTMTKRDLELAEIHTKQSYKESCLRQGEYVSTQRDIIAGYGNWEFDPTELNNPFSDSNKGSVHMWCALEDKQILRDVLLYICDKLPWIKLHEVPEAGHFMIHEKRHFEAIIKAACT
;
A
#
# COMPACT_ATOMS: atom_id res chain seq x y z
N MET A 1 -22.37 17.25 -13.37
CA MET A 1 -22.56 16.48 -14.63
C MET A 1 -21.19 15.96 -15.08
N ALA A 2 -21.10 15.03 -16.04
CA ALA A 2 -19.82 14.83 -16.73
C ALA A 2 -19.62 16.03 -17.68
N ALA A 3 -18.49 16.72 -17.58
CA ALA A 3 -18.21 17.87 -18.43
C ALA A 3 -17.87 17.39 -19.85
N THR A 4 -18.56 17.93 -20.85
CA THR A 4 -18.32 17.62 -22.27
C THR A 4 -17.76 18.85 -22.98
N THR A 5 -17.24 18.68 -24.20
CA THR A 5 -16.83 19.78 -25.07
C THR A 5 -17.97 20.77 -25.37
N GLU A 6 -19.24 20.35 -25.21
CA GLU A 6 -20.43 21.20 -25.35
C GLU A 6 -20.53 22.28 -24.24
N ASN A 7 -19.87 22.08 -23.09
CA ASN A 7 -19.80 23.09 -22.03
C ASN A 7 -18.80 24.22 -22.33
N LEU A 8 -17.88 24.04 -23.28
CA LEU A 8 -16.78 24.99 -23.52
C LEU A 8 -17.26 26.41 -23.94
N PRO A 9 -18.28 26.60 -24.81
CA PRO A 9 -18.77 27.94 -25.15
C PRO A 9 -19.42 28.66 -23.95
N GLN A 10 -20.09 27.91 -23.07
CA GLN A 10 -20.71 28.45 -21.85
C GLN A 10 -19.64 28.89 -20.85
N LEU A 11 -18.64 28.04 -20.61
CA LEU A 11 -17.51 28.37 -19.74
C LEU A 11 -16.69 29.54 -20.32
N LYS A 12 -16.50 29.62 -21.65
CA LYS A 12 -15.86 30.78 -22.28
C LYS A 12 -16.63 32.07 -22.00
N SER A 13 -17.93 32.11 -22.28
CA SER A 13 -18.78 33.28 -21.97
C SER A 13 -18.73 33.68 -20.49
N ALA A 14 -18.67 32.70 -19.58
CA ALA A 14 -18.54 32.94 -18.14
C ALA A 14 -17.15 33.48 -17.71
N VAL A 15 -16.09 33.20 -18.48
CA VAL A 15 -14.71 33.71 -18.29
C VAL A 15 -14.51 35.07 -18.95
N ASP A 16 -15.12 35.31 -20.10
CA ASP A 16 -15.15 36.61 -20.76
C ASP A 16 -15.80 37.67 -19.85
N GLY A 17 -16.78 37.26 -19.01
CA GLY A 17 -17.36 38.09 -17.95
C GLY A 17 -16.47 38.34 -16.71
N LEU A 18 -15.29 37.70 -16.59
CA LEU A 18 -14.37 37.93 -15.48
C LEU A 18 -13.41 39.08 -15.81
N THR A 19 -13.79 40.29 -15.40
CA THR A 19 -13.03 41.52 -15.59
C THR A 19 -11.68 41.57 -14.87
N GLU A 20 -11.49 40.73 -13.83
CA GLU A 20 -10.21 40.59 -13.12
C GLU A 20 -9.10 39.86 -13.90
N MET A 21 -9.44 39.17 -15.00
CA MET A 21 -8.46 38.43 -15.82
C MET A 21 -7.97 39.27 -17.00
N SER A 22 -6.67 39.21 -17.29
CA SER A 22 -6.12 39.73 -18.55
C SER A 22 -6.48 38.82 -19.75
N GLU A 23 -6.43 39.35 -20.97
CA GLU A 23 -6.72 38.54 -22.19
C GLU A 23 -5.78 37.33 -22.34
N ASN A 24 -4.53 37.47 -21.91
CA ASN A 24 -3.56 36.37 -21.87
C ASN A 24 -4.02 35.26 -20.92
N GLU A 25 -4.53 35.62 -19.73
CA GLU A 25 -5.03 34.65 -18.75
C GLU A 25 -6.35 34.01 -19.19
N ARG A 26 -7.27 34.77 -19.81
CA ARG A 26 -8.49 34.20 -20.39
C ARG A 26 -8.14 33.18 -21.47
N THR A 27 -7.28 33.57 -22.42
CA THR A 27 -6.84 32.70 -23.52
C THR A 27 -6.14 31.44 -23.00
N GLY A 28 -5.18 31.59 -22.08
CA GLY A 28 -4.46 30.46 -21.49
C GLY A 28 -5.36 29.51 -20.69
N PHE A 29 -6.31 30.05 -19.92
CA PHE A 29 -7.28 29.24 -19.17
C PHE A 29 -8.23 28.48 -20.10
N ILE A 30 -8.77 29.13 -21.13
CA ILE A 30 -9.66 28.48 -22.11
C ILE A 30 -8.92 27.41 -22.92
N ASN A 31 -7.68 27.65 -23.34
CA ASN A 31 -6.86 26.64 -24.00
C ASN A 31 -6.60 25.43 -23.09
N LEU A 32 -6.36 25.65 -21.80
CA LEU A 32 -6.15 24.58 -20.82
C LEU A 32 -7.43 23.76 -20.57
N VAL A 33 -8.58 24.43 -20.40
CA VAL A 33 -9.88 23.77 -20.24
C VAL A 33 -10.28 23.01 -21.51
N SER A 34 -10.08 23.59 -22.70
CA SER A 34 -10.38 22.94 -23.98
C SER A 34 -9.58 21.64 -24.17
N ARG A 35 -8.28 21.67 -23.85
CA ARG A 35 -7.42 20.48 -23.90
C ARG A 35 -7.76 19.43 -22.83
N TYR A 36 -8.28 19.84 -21.67
CA TYR A 36 -8.79 18.93 -20.66
C TYR A 36 -10.07 18.21 -21.13
N LEU A 37 -10.98 18.93 -21.78
CA LEU A 37 -12.22 18.37 -22.34
C LEU A 37 -12.01 17.53 -23.59
N SER A 38 -10.96 17.80 -24.39
CA SER A 38 -10.66 17.01 -25.61
C SER A 38 -9.99 15.66 -25.33
N GLY A 39 -9.33 15.52 -24.17
CA GLY A 39 -8.60 14.29 -23.79
C GLY A 39 -7.32 14.02 -24.59
N GLU A 40 -6.87 14.96 -25.43
CA GLU A 40 -5.83 14.77 -26.47
C GLU A 40 -4.41 14.37 -26.00
N ALA A 41 -4.16 14.19 -24.69
CA ALA A 41 -2.81 13.95 -24.17
C ALA A 41 -2.76 13.16 -22.84
N GLN A 42 -3.34 11.95 -22.78
CA GLN A 42 -3.29 11.11 -21.57
C GLN A 42 -2.94 9.62 -21.75
N HIS A 43 -2.73 9.11 -22.96
CA HIS A 43 -2.41 7.69 -23.18
C HIS A 43 -0.95 7.46 -23.60
N ILE A 44 -0.12 7.12 -22.59
CA ILE A 44 1.22 6.56 -22.80
C ILE A 44 1.09 5.07 -23.13
N GLU A 45 1.64 4.64 -24.26
CA GLU A 45 1.71 3.24 -24.63
C GLU A 45 2.91 2.58 -23.91
N TRP A 46 2.66 1.77 -22.87
CA TRP A 46 3.72 1.26 -21.98
C TRP A 46 4.82 0.45 -22.72
N SER A 47 4.44 -0.23 -23.80
CA SER A 47 5.31 -0.94 -24.77
C SER A 47 6.42 -0.08 -25.39
N LYS A 48 6.18 1.22 -25.58
CA LYS A 48 7.09 2.17 -26.24
C LYS A 48 8.06 2.87 -25.27
N ILE A 49 7.87 2.71 -23.96
CA ILE A 49 8.73 3.34 -22.95
C ILE A 49 10.11 2.70 -23.00
N GLN A 50 11.15 3.53 -23.15
CA GLN A 50 12.55 3.10 -23.10
C GLN A 50 13.29 3.83 -21.98
N THR A 51 14.23 3.13 -21.34
CA THR A 51 15.18 3.74 -20.41
C THR A 51 16.08 4.70 -21.18
N PRO A 52 16.25 5.96 -20.76
CA PRO A 52 17.21 6.88 -21.37
C PRO A 52 18.64 6.32 -21.31
N THR A 53 19.43 6.61 -22.35
CA THR A 53 20.86 6.26 -22.38
C THR A 53 21.71 7.31 -21.67
N ASP A 54 22.98 7.01 -21.44
CA ASP A 54 23.95 7.92 -20.79
C ASP A 54 24.21 9.21 -21.58
N GLU A 55 23.84 9.27 -22.86
CA GLU A 55 23.90 10.48 -23.70
C GLU A 55 22.64 11.36 -23.53
N ILE A 56 21.49 10.75 -23.22
CA ILE A 56 20.22 11.46 -22.99
C ILE A 56 20.07 11.86 -21.52
N VAL A 57 20.57 11.07 -20.58
CA VAL A 57 20.66 11.40 -19.15
C VAL A 57 22.11 11.35 -18.72
N VAL A 58 22.81 12.47 -18.90
CA VAL A 58 24.25 12.58 -18.74
C VAL A 58 24.65 12.39 -17.26
N PRO A 59 25.51 11.42 -16.91
CA PRO A 59 26.07 11.32 -15.57
C PRO A 59 26.92 12.56 -15.25
N TYR A 60 26.65 13.24 -14.13
CA TYR A 60 27.33 14.48 -13.76
C TYR A 60 28.87 14.35 -13.71
N ASP A 61 29.38 13.21 -13.27
CA ASP A 61 30.83 12.95 -13.18
C ASP A 61 31.53 12.80 -14.56
N LYS A 62 30.77 12.61 -15.65
CA LYS A 62 31.28 12.63 -17.03
C LYS A 62 31.37 14.05 -17.61
N MET A 63 30.85 15.07 -16.92
CA MET A 63 30.88 16.45 -17.42
C MET A 63 32.26 17.09 -17.27
N ALA A 64 32.71 17.77 -18.33
CA ALA A 64 33.96 18.52 -18.33
C ALA A 64 33.97 19.59 -17.21
N ASN A 65 35.11 19.70 -16.53
CA ASN A 65 35.31 20.77 -15.56
C ASN A 65 35.38 22.15 -16.26
N VAL A 66 35.00 23.19 -15.54
CA VAL A 66 35.37 24.57 -15.91
C VAL A 66 36.86 24.75 -15.62
N SER A 67 37.54 25.55 -16.43
CA SER A 67 38.95 25.86 -16.18
C SER A 67 39.11 26.77 -14.96
N GLU A 68 40.34 26.95 -14.51
CA GLU A 68 40.67 27.91 -13.44
C GLU A 68 40.63 29.38 -13.93
N ASP A 69 40.32 29.61 -15.21
CA ASP A 69 40.14 30.95 -15.76
C ASP A 69 38.85 31.60 -15.24
N VAL A 70 39.03 32.69 -14.50
CA VAL A 70 37.96 33.57 -14.01
C VAL A 70 37.20 34.21 -15.19
N SER A 71 37.85 34.42 -16.34
CA SER A 71 37.22 34.98 -17.55
C SER A 71 36.24 33.99 -18.20
N GLU A 72 36.61 32.71 -18.37
CA GLU A 72 35.66 31.65 -18.77
C GLU A 72 34.46 31.60 -17.81
N THR A 73 34.73 31.54 -16.50
CA THR A 73 33.67 31.47 -15.47
C THR A 73 32.74 32.69 -15.53
N LYS A 74 33.30 33.89 -15.67
CA LYS A 74 32.54 35.14 -15.82
C LYS A 74 31.69 35.12 -17.09
N ASN A 75 32.23 34.69 -18.23
CA ASN A 75 31.49 34.65 -19.50
C ASN A 75 30.28 33.69 -19.45
N LEU A 76 30.44 32.53 -18.80
CA LEU A 76 29.34 31.60 -18.56
C LEU A 76 28.25 32.23 -17.67
N LEU A 77 28.65 32.85 -16.56
CA LEU A 77 27.73 33.45 -15.59
C LEU A 77 27.02 34.70 -16.13
N ASP A 78 27.70 35.54 -16.91
CA ASP A 78 27.08 36.70 -17.54
C ASP A 78 25.95 36.30 -18.52
N LYS A 79 25.91 35.06 -19.01
CA LYS A 79 24.81 34.50 -19.83
C LYS A 79 23.65 33.89 -19.02
N LEU A 80 23.77 33.80 -17.69
CA LEU A 80 22.80 33.14 -16.81
C LEU A 80 21.78 34.11 -16.20
N VAL A 81 20.56 33.62 -16.03
CA VAL A 81 19.51 34.12 -15.12
C VAL A 81 19.21 33.03 -14.09
N VAL A 82 18.98 33.38 -12.81
CA VAL A 82 18.53 32.41 -11.79
C VAL A 82 17.09 32.72 -11.42
N LEU A 83 16.18 31.77 -11.63
CA LEU A 83 14.76 31.91 -11.32
C LEU A 83 14.34 30.95 -10.21
N LYS A 84 13.65 31.48 -9.20
CA LYS A 84 13.10 30.70 -8.08
C LYS A 84 11.57 30.71 -8.12
N LEU A 85 11.00 29.52 -8.15
CA LEU A 85 9.55 29.28 -8.09
C LEU A 85 9.08 29.60 -6.66
N ASN A 86 8.42 30.74 -6.49
CA ASN A 86 8.04 31.35 -5.21
C ASN A 86 6.51 31.54 -5.06
N GLY A 87 5.71 30.96 -5.96
CA GLY A 87 4.25 31.05 -5.92
C GLY A 87 3.57 30.26 -4.80
N GLY A 88 4.32 29.38 -4.11
CA GLY A 88 3.79 28.44 -3.10
C GLY A 88 3.77 28.99 -1.66
N LEU A 89 2.63 28.83 -1.00
CA LEU A 89 2.43 29.16 0.41
C LEU A 89 3.04 28.10 1.36
N GLY A 90 3.46 28.54 2.55
CA GLY A 90 3.91 27.65 3.63
C GLY A 90 2.78 26.97 4.45
N THR A 91 1.55 26.89 3.93
CA THR A 91 0.35 26.46 4.69
C THR A 91 0.41 25.03 5.21
N THR A 92 1.09 24.12 4.51
CA THR A 92 1.32 22.73 4.99
C THR A 92 2.10 22.69 6.30
N MET A 93 2.99 23.67 6.49
CA MET A 93 3.81 23.91 7.68
C MET A 93 3.22 25.02 8.57
N GLY A 94 1.97 25.42 8.34
CA GLY A 94 1.22 26.37 9.17
C GLY A 94 1.59 27.85 9.00
N CYS A 95 2.40 28.21 8.00
CA CYS A 95 2.76 29.60 7.70
C CYS A 95 1.73 30.26 6.78
N THR A 96 1.50 31.57 6.96
CA THR A 96 0.52 32.36 6.21
C THR A 96 1.06 32.93 4.89
N GLY A 97 2.36 33.20 4.81
CA GLY A 97 3.01 33.83 3.66
C GLY A 97 3.75 32.86 2.73
N PRO A 98 4.67 33.39 1.88
CA PRO A 98 5.47 32.60 0.94
C PRO A 98 6.35 31.61 1.69
N LYS A 99 6.55 30.41 1.13
CA LYS A 99 7.36 29.40 1.81
C LYS A 99 8.85 29.79 1.94
N SER A 100 9.33 30.66 1.05
CA SER A 100 10.71 31.17 1.06
C SER A 100 11.07 32.03 2.28
N VAL A 101 10.08 32.60 2.98
CA VAL A 101 10.28 33.51 4.13
C VAL A 101 10.37 32.77 5.46
N ILE A 102 10.29 31.43 5.45
CA ILE A 102 10.53 30.59 6.63
C ILE A 102 12.03 30.65 6.96
N GLU A 103 12.35 30.94 8.22
CA GLU A 103 13.73 30.90 8.73
C GLU A 103 14.30 29.48 8.61
N VAL A 104 15.47 29.38 7.97
CA VAL A 104 16.20 28.12 7.77
C VAL A 104 17.27 27.95 8.84
N ARG A 105 18.06 28.99 9.13
CA ARG A 105 19.17 28.91 10.08
C ARG A 105 19.68 30.30 10.44
N ASP A 106 20.14 30.49 11.68
CA ASP A 106 20.91 31.66 12.11
C ASP A 106 20.22 33.02 11.78
N GLY A 107 18.89 33.08 11.83
CA GLY A 107 18.09 34.26 11.48
C GLY A 107 17.80 34.45 9.97
N LEU A 108 18.32 33.57 9.11
CA LEU A 108 18.23 33.69 7.65
C LEU A 108 17.15 32.77 7.06
N THR A 109 16.32 33.33 6.18
CA THR A 109 15.29 32.61 5.42
C THR A 109 15.84 31.92 4.16
N PHE A 110 15.04 31.09 3.47
CA PHE A 110 15.45 30.52 2.18
C PHE A 110 15.78 31.61 1.15
N LEU A 111 14.99 32.69 1.12
CA LEU A 111 15.25 33.81 0.20
C LEU A 111 16.59 34.47 0.54
N ASP A 112 16.84 34.74 1.81
CA ASP A 112 18.07 35.39 2.28
C ASP A 112 19.30 34.55 1.89
N LEU A 113 19.24 33.22 2.09
CA LEU A 113 20.30 32.29 1.68
C LEU A 113 20.53 32.29 0.16
N ILE A 114 19.47 32.31 -0.64
CA ILE A 114 19.55 32.38 -2.11
C ILE A 114 20.17 33.71 -2.55
N VAL A 115 19.77 34.83 -1.95
CA VAL A 115 20.34 36.16 -2.24
C VAL A 115 21.84 36.18 -1.92
N ILE A 116 22.25 35.68 -0.75
CA ILE A 116 23.66 35.59 -0.35
C ILE A 116 24.48 34.72 -1.32
N GLN A 117 23.94 33.58 -1.77
CA GLN A 117 24.61 32.72 -2.76
C GLN A 117 24.89 33.44 -4.09
N ILE A 118 23.92 34.17 -4.63
CA ILE A 118 24.08 34.90 -5.89
C ILE A 118 24.94 36.15 -5.71
N GLU A 119 24.78 36.88 -4.60
CA GLU A 119 25.61 38.04 -4.28
C GLU A 119 27.10 37.66 -4.13
N ASN A 120 27.40 36.56 -3.45
CA ASN A 120 28.77 36.05 -3.30
C ASN A 120 29.35 35.54 -4.64
N LEU A 121 28.52 34.93 -5.49
CA LEU A 121 28.90 34.52 -6.84
C LEU A 121 29.22 35.73 -7.75
N ASN A 122 28.39 36.78 -7.68
CA ASN A 122 28.62 38.05 -8.39
C ASN A 122 29.90 38.73 -7.90
N LYS A 123 30.10 38.82 -6.58
CA LYS A 123 31.32 39.38 -5.97
C LYS A 123 32.59 38.59 -6.33
N LYS A 124 32.54 37.26 -6.30
CA LYS A 124 33.71 36.39 -6.52
C LYS A 124 34.24 36.43 -7.96
N TYR A 125 33.35 36.47 -8.95
CA TYR A 125 33.72 36.38 -10.37
C TYR A 125 33.52 37.69 -11.15
N GLY A 126 33.12 38.78 -10.47
CA GLY A 126 32.87 40.09 -11.09
C GLY A 126 31.72 40.11 -12.10
N CYS A 127 30.84 39.10 -12.06
CA CYS A 127 29.73 38.90 -12.99
C CYS A 127 28.43 39.54 -12.46
N LYS A 128 27.41 39.61 -13.33
CA LYS A 128 26.06 40.04 -12.95
C LYS A 128 25.01 39.00 -13.29
N VAL A 129 24.79 38.06 -12.38
CA VAL A 129 23.66 37.12 -12.41
C VAL A 129 22.45 37.77 -11.71
N PRO A 130 21.34 38.00 -12.43
CA PRO A 130 20.09 38.44 -11.81
C PRO A 130 19.36 37.27 -11.14
N LEU A 131 18.69 37.58 -10.02
CA LEU A 131 17.77 36.69 -9.32
C LEU A 131 16.33 37.06 -9.69
N VAL A 132 15.50 36.07 -10.03
CA VAL A 132 14.11 36.28 -10.45
C VAL A 132 13.18 35.46 -9.57
N LEU A 133 12.23 36.11 -8.90
CA LEU A 133 11.23 35.43 -8.08
C LEU A 133 9.90 35.37 -8.85
N MET A 134 9.47 34.16 -9.21
CA MET A 134 8.16 33.92 -9.78
C MET A 134 7.15 33.74 -8.64
N ASN A 135 6.45 34.82 -8.31
CA ASN A 135 5.46 34.89 -7.24
C ASN A 135 4.07 34.44 -7.73
N SER A 136 3.10 34.37 -6.82
CA SER A 136 1.68 34.32 -7.15
C SER A 136 0.94 35.44 -6.42
N PHE A 137 -0.33 35.67 -6.75
CA PHE A 137 -1.21 36.57 -6.00
C PHE A 137 -1.35 36.22 -4.50
N ASN A 138 -0.89 35.04 -4.06
CA ASN A 138 -0.85 34.65 -2.64
C ASN A 138 0.51 34.95 -1.96
N THR A 139 1.56 35.25 -2.73
CA THR A 139 2.92 35.43 -2.23
C THR A 139 3.59 36.74 -2.62
N HIS A 140 3.01 37.51 -3.54
CA HIS A 140 3.62 38.72 -4.09
C HIS A 140 3.94 39.78 -3.03
N ASP A 141 2.92 40.29 -2.34
CA ASP A 141 3.03 41.46 -1.46
C ASP A 141 3.98 41.19 -0.28
N ASP A 142 3.95 39.98 0.28
CA ASP A 142 4.85 39.56 1.34
C ASP A 142 6.29 39.34 0.84
N THR A 143 6.48 39.02 -0.44
CA THR A 143 7.82 38.97 -1.05
C THR A 143 8.37 40.37 -1.30
N GLN A 144 7.53 41.34 -1.74
CA GLN A 144 7.98 42.71 -2.00
C GLN A 144 8.58 43.37 -0.75
N LYS A 145 7.86 43.30 0.38
CA LYS A 145 8.30 43.79 1.71
C LYS A 145 9.62 43.19 2.22
N ILE A 146 10.13 42.13 1.57
CA ILE A 146 11.37 41.44 1.95
C ILE A 146 12.49 41.71 0.95
N VAL A 147 12.21 41.84 -0.36
CA VAL A 147 13.25 42.19 -1.34
C VAL A 147 13.75 43.64 -1.18
N GLU A 148 12.93 44.53 -0.60
CA GLU A 148 13.35 45.88 -0.17
C GLU A 148 14.58 45.88 0.76
N LYS A 149 14.82 44.80 1.52
CA LYS A 149 16.03 44.66 2.37
C LYS A 149 17.33 44.62 1.56
N TYR A 150 17.25 44.27 0.28
CA TYR A 150 18.40 43.93 -0.57
C TYR A 150 18.72 45.00 -1.63
N THR A 151 18.10 46.19 -1.56
CA THR A 151 18.37 47.32 -2.48
C THR A 151 19.85 47.73 -2.53
N ASN A 152 20.66 47.42 -1.51
CA ASN A 152 22.10 47.71 -1.46
C ASN A 152 23.01 46.46 -1.64
N SER A 153 22.44 45.28 -1.92
CA SER A 153 23.21 44.05 -2.20
C SER A 153 23.69 44.00 -3.65
N ASN A 154 24.81 43.33 -3.91
CA ASN A 154 25.35 43.14 -5.27
C ASN A 154 24.64 42.02 -6.06
N VAL A 155 23.31 42.12 -6.18
CA VAL A 155 22.47 41.21 -6.98
C VAL A 155 21.19 41.93 -7.42
N ASP A 156 20.94 41.93 -8.73
CA ASP A 156 19.74 42.50 -9.31
C ASP A 156 18.55 41.54 -9.08
N ILE A 157 17.64 41.88 -8.16
CA ILE A 157 16.46 41.07 -7.83
C ILE A 157 15.23 41.56 -8.62
N HIS A 158 14.66 40.69 -9.43
CA HIS A 158 13.41 40.90 -10.16
C HIS A 158 12.28 40.05 -9.60
N THR A 159 11.05 40.54 -9.72
CA THR A 159 9.83 39.84 -9.31
C THR A 159 8.79 39.90 -10.43
N PHE A 160 8.04 38.81 -10.62
CA PHE A 160 6.83 38.82 -11.46
C PHE A 160 5.79 37.85 -10.88
N ASN A 161 4.52 38.01 -11.25
CA ASN A 161 3.47 37.05 -10.90
C ASN A 161 3.25 36.05 -12.03
N GLN A 162 3.07 34.78 -11.66
CA GLN A 162 2.40 33.80 -12.49
C GLN A 162 0.89 34.07 -12.54
N SER A 163 0.21 33.53 -13.55
CA SER A 163 -1.20 33.72 -13.89
C SER A 163 -2.17 33.40 -12.74
N LYS A 164 -3.34 34.06 -12.73
CA LYS A 164 -4.44 33.88 -11.77
C LYS A 164 -5.66 33.29 -12.48
N TYR A 165 -5.84 31.97 -12.38
CA TYR A 165 -6.97 31.27 -13.02
C TYR A 165 -8.14 31.04 -12.04
N PRO A 166 -9.40 31.03 -12.51
CA PRO A 166 -10.57 30.82 -11.66
C PRO A 166 -10.77 29.32 -11.40
N ARG A 167 -11.00 28.94 -10.13
CA ARG A 167 -11.37 27.55 -9.78
C ARG A 167 -12.71 27.22 -10.41
N VAL A 168 -12.88 26.01 -10.96
CA VAL A 168 -14.14 25.58 -11.59
C VAL A 168 -14.95 24.78 -10.58
N VAL A 169 -16.24 25.07 -10.37
CA VAL A 169 -17.11 24.26 -9.51
C VAL A 169 -17.38 22.91 -10.17
N ALA A 170 -16.99 21.81 -9.53
CA ALA A 170 -16.86 20.51 -10.20
C ALA A 170 -18.19 19.89 -10.63
N ASP A 171 -19.26 20.05 -9.83
CA ASP A 171 -20.56 19.46 -10.13
C ASP A 171 -21.33 20.19 -11.26
N GLU A 172 -20.98 21.47 -11.50
CA GLU A 172 -21.68 22.42 -12.37
C GLU A 172 -20.87 22.84 -13.60
N PHE A 173 -19.54 22.71 -13.54
CA PHE A 173 -18.56 23.12 -14.54
C PHE A 173 -18.57 24.62 -14.90
N VAL A 174 -18.75 25.49 -13.90
CA VAL A 174 -18.69 26.97 -14.05
C VAL A 174 -17.54 27.57 -13.24
N PRO A 175 -16.94 28.71 -13.64
CA PRO A 175 -15.96 29.42 -12.82
C PRO A 175 -16.57 29.89 -11.50
N TRP A 176 -15.93 29.62 -10.37
CA TRP A 176 -16.43 29.95 -9.04
C TRP A 176 -16.56 31.47 -8.78
N PRO A 177 -15.66 32.34 -9.30
CA PRO A 177 -15.86 33.79 -9.27
C PRO A 177 -17.15 34.26 -9.95
N SER A 178 -17.58 33.60 -11.03
CA SER A 178 -18.86 33.89 -11.71
C SER A 178 -20.09 33.55 -10.84
N LYS A 179 -19.92 32.83 -9.72
CA LYS A 179 -20.94 32.61 -8.67
C LYS A 179 -20.82 33.58 -7.49
N GLY A 180 -20.02 34.64 -7.60
CA GLY A 180 -19.81 35.63 -6.55
C GLY A 180 -18.68 35.32 -5.55
N LYS A 181 -17.97 34.20 -5.69
CA LYS A 181 -16.74 33.92 -4.92
C LYS A 181 -15.54 34.57 -5.60
N THR A 182 -15.50 35.90 -5.62
CA THR A 182 -14.41 36.69 -6.24
C THR A 182 -13.19 36.86 -5.32
N ASP A 183 -13.32 36.50 -4.03
CA ASP A 183 -12.19 36.47 -3.09
C ASP A 183 -11.05 35.54 -3.55
N LYS A 184 -9.89 35.62 -2.89
CA LYS A 184 -8.70 34.82 -3.20
C LYS A 184 -8.95 33.30 -3.33
N ASP A 185 -10.00 32.78 -2.71
CA ASP A 185 -10.35 31.36 -2.74
C ASP A 185 -11.28 30.99 -3.90
N GLY A 186 -11.78 31.96 -4.67
CA GLY A 186 -12.25 31.75 -6.04
C GLY A 186 -11.16 31.40 -7.05
N TRP A 187 -9.88 31.64 -6.73
CA TRP A 187 -8.77 31.63 -7.70
C TRP A 187 -7.63 30.67 -7.31
N TYR A 188 -6.76 30.33 -8.26
CA TYR A 188 -5.56 29.54 -8.06
C TYR A 188 -4.48 29.87 -9.11
N PRO A 189 -3.19 29.71 -8.80
CA PRO A 189 -2.14 29.70 -9.81
C PRO A 189 -2.11 28.33 -10.55
N PRO A 190 -1.98 28.29 -11.88
CA PRO A 190 -2.13 27.05 -12.68
C PRO A 190 -0.89 26.12 -12.69
N GLY A 191 -0.28 25.93 -11.53
CA GLY A 191 0.94 25.13 -11.36
C GLY A 191 2.19 25.82 -11.93
N HIS A 192 3.35 25.19 -11.71
CA HIS A 192 4.64 25.81 -12.05
C HIS A 192 5.01 25.74 -13.54
N GLY A 193 4.23 25.04 -14.39
CA GLY A 193 4.41 25.06 -15.86
C GLY A 193 4.07 26.41 -16.51
N ASP A 194 3.32 27.25 -15.79
CA ASP A 194 3.01 28.64 -16.15
C ASP A 194 4.23 29.58 -16.14
N VAL A 195 5.39 29.11 -15.65
CA VAL A 195 6.66 29.85 -15.69
C VAL A 195 7.03 30.33 -17.10
N PHE A 196 6.73 29.56 -18.14
CA PHE A 196 7.06 29.92 -19.52
C PHE A 196 6.19 31.06 -20.08
N PRO A 197 4.84 30.96 -20.10
CA PRO A 197 3.99 32.06 -20.54
C PRO A 197 4.13 33.31 -19.64
N SER A 198 4.17 33.18 -18.30
CA SER A 198 4.25 34.36 -17.43
C SER A 198 5.61 35.06 -17.48
N LEU A 199 6.73 34.34 -17.68
CA LEU A 199 8.04 34.99 -17.89
C LEU A 199 8.06 35.82 -19.18
N LYS A 200 7.42 35.34 -20.27
CA LYS A 200 7.19 36.14 -21.49
C LYS A 200 6.26 37.32 -21.23
N ASN A 201 5.09 37.07 -20.66
CA ASN A 201 4.05 38.09 -20.46
C ASN A 201 4.47 39.21 -19.50
N SER A 202 5.45 38.96 -18.61
CA SER A 202 6.08 39.97 -17.75
C SER A 202 7.08 40.90 -18.45
N GLY A 203 7.38 40.66 -19.74
CA GLY A 203 8.46 41.33 -20.49
C GLY A 203 9.87 40.89 -20.12
N LYS A 204 10.07 40.23 -18.96
CA LYS A 204 11.40 39.88 -18.44
C LYS A 204 12.16 38.90 -19.34
N LEU A 205 11.46 38.05 -20.09
CA LEU A 205 12.09 37.17 -21.09
C LEU A 205 12.89 37.99 -22.13
N ASP A 206 12.28 39.03 -22.67
CA ASP A 206 12.89 39.91 -23.68
C ASP A 206 13.95 40.84 -23.07
N ASP A 207 13.71 41.38 -21.86
CA ASP A 207 14.72 42.13 -21.11
C ASP A 207 16.02 41.32 -20.99
N PHE A 208 15.96 40.08 -20.51
CA PHE A 208 17.14 39.25 -20.31
C PHE A 208 17.80 38.83 -21.63
N ILE A 209 17.02 38.50 -22.68
CA ILE A 209 17.58 38.22 -24.01
C ILE A 209 18.32 39.45 -24.57
N SER A 210 17.79 40.67 -24.38
CA SER A 210 18.44 41.92 -24.80
C SER A 210 19.75 42.20 -24.05
N GLN A 211 19.85 41.77 -22.79
CA GLN A 211 21.06 41.83 -21.97
C GLN A 211 22.10 40.74 -22.31
N GLY A 212 21.86 39.93 -23.35
CA GLY A 212 22.76 38.85 -23.76
C GLY A 212 22.65 37.57 -22.93
N LYS A 213 21.60 37.42 -22.11
CA LYS A 213 21.32 36.17 -21.39
C LYS A 213 20.89 35.08 -22.37
N GLU A 214 21.35 33.85 -22.13
CA GLU A 214 21.03 32.68 -22.96
C GLU A 214 20.23 31.61 -22.21
N TYR A 215 20.46 31.44 -20.91
CA TYR A 215 19.84 30.39 -20.09
C TYR A 215 19.23 30.92 -18.80
N VAL A 216 18.12 30.30 -18.38
CA VAL A 216 17.55 30.43 -17.03
C VAL A 216 17.71 29.12 -16.26
N PHE A 217 18.23 29.20 -15.04
CA PHE A 217 18.21 28.14 -14.04
C PHE A 217 16.98 28.30 -13.16
N VAL A 218 15.94 27.50 -13.42
CA VAL A 218 14.69 27.45 -12.66
C VAL A 218 14.81 26.40 -11.54
N ALA A 219 14.46 26.77 -10.31
CA ALA A 219 14.34 25.81 -9.21
C ALA A 219 13.29 26.23 -8.17
N ASN A 220 12.86 25.29 -7.32
CA ASN A 220 12.01 25.61 -6.17
C ASN A 220 12.74 26.57 -5.21
N SER A 221 12.03 27.56 -4.64
CA SER A 221 12.59 28.39 -3.56
C SER A 221 12.83 27.61 -2.25
N ASP A 222 12.23 26.43 -2.09
CA ASP A 222 12.40 25.56 -0.92
C ASP A 222 13.44 24.43 -1.09
N ASN A 223 14.19 24.41 -2.20
CA ASN A 223 15.34 23.49 -2.40
C ASN A 223 16.67 24.22 -2.14
N LEU A 224 17.29 23.94 -1.00
CA LEU A 224 18.57 24.54 -0.57
C LEU A 224 19.79 23.99 -1.33
N GLY A 225 19.64 22.83 -1.99
CA GLY A 225 20.67 22.25 -2.85
C GLY A 225 20.70 22.84 -4.26
N ALA A 226 19.68 23.61 -4.66
CA ALA A 226 19.54 24.17 -6.00
C ALA A 226 20.43 25.42 -6.21
N ILE A 227 21.74 25.20 -6.18
CA ILE A 227 22.78 26.23 -6.38
C ILE A 227 23.25 26.27 -7.84
N VAL A 228 23.80 27.38 -8.30
CA VAL A 228 24.34 27.50 -9.67
C VAL A 228 25.50 26.50 -9.86
N ASP A 229 25.41 25.66 -10.89
CA ASP A 229 26.46 24.73 -11.29
C ASP A 229 27.13 25.15 -12.60
N LEU A 230 28.44 25.41 -12.54
CA LEU A 230 29.20 25.87 -13.69
C LEU A 230 29.49 24.75 -14.70
N LYS A 231 29.57 23.48 -14.27
CA LYS A 231 29.80 22.34 -15.19
C LYS A 231 28.59 22.12 -16.07
N ILE A 232 27.40 22.12 -15.46
CA ILE A 232 26.12 21.98 -16.16
C ILE A 232 25.98 23.12 -17.16
N LEU A 233 26.12 24.39 -16.71
CA LEU A 233 26.02 25.56 -17.60
C LEU A 233 26.99 25.51 -18.78
N LYS A 234 28.26 25.13 -18.55
CA LYS A 234 29.27 24.94 -19.61
C LYS A 234 28.86 23.84 -20.59
N HIS A 235 28.38 22.70 -20.10
CA HIS A 235 27.93 21.59 -20.94
C HIS A 235 26.75 21.98 -21.85
N LEU A 236 25.75 22.69 -21.33
CA LEU A 236 24.56 23.10 -22.09
C LEU A 236 24.89 24.12 -23.19
N ILE A 237 25.76 25.09 -22.90
CA ILE A 237 26.20 26.10 -23.87
C ILE A 237 27.04 25.48 -24.99
N LEU A 238 27.95 24.55 -24.66
CA LEU A 238 28.79 23.87 -25.66
C LEU A 238 27.98 22.96 -26.59
N ASN A 239 27.07 22.15 -26.04
CA ASN A 239 26.29 21.19 -26.81
C ASN A 239 24.99 21.77 -27.39
N LYS A 240 24.63 23.02 -27.03
CA LYS A 240 23.39 23.70 -27.44
C LYS A 240 22.13 22.91 -27.08
N ASN A 241 22.03 22.43 -25.85
CA ASN A 241 20.82 21.81 -25.33
C ASN A 241 19.79 22.91 -25.03
N GLU A 242 18.59 22.88 -25.62
CA GLU A 242 17.59 23.92 -25.31
C GLU A 242 16.95 23.74 -23.92
N TYR A 243 16.98 22.52 -23.37
CA TYR A 243 16.43 22.19 -22.05
C TYR A 243 17.26 21.10 -21.36
N CYS A 244 17.48 21.25 -20.05
CA CYS A 244 18.08 20.23 -19.20
C CYS A 244 17.31 20.10 -17.87
N MET A 245 16.99 18.87 -17.49
CA MET A 245 16.41 18.53 -16.18
C MET A 245 17.45 17.81 -15.32
N GLU A 246 17.79 18.36 -14.16
CA GLU A 246 18.57 17.59 -13.19
C GLU A 246 17.68 16.49 -12.59
N VAL A 247 18.17 15.25 -12.64
CA VAL A 247 17.57 14.09 -11.99
C VAL A 247 18.54 13.55 -10.94
N THR A 248 18.03 12.93 -9.88
CA THR A 248 18.86 12.27 -8.86
C THR A 248 18.38 10.83 -8.67
N PRO A 249 19.22 9.89 -8.18
CA PRO A 249 18.79 8.50 -7.98
C PRO A 249 17.61 8.38 -6.98
N LYS A 250 16.61 7.56 -7.31
CA LYS A 250 15.46 7.28 -6.44
C LYS A 250 15.90 6.52 -5.18
N THR A 251 15.45 6.99 -4.03
CA THR A 251 15.39 6.23 -2.77
C THR A 251 13.96 5.74 -2.54
N LEU A 252 13.75 4.97 -1.46
CA LEU A 252 12.42 4.48 -1.07
C LEU A 252 11.40 5.62 -0.79
N ALA A 253 11.87 6.82 -0.45
CA ALA A 253 11.01 7.99 -0.27
C ALA A 253 10.51 8.60 -1.60
N ASP A 254 11.26 8.39 -2.70
CA ASP A 254 11.07 9.09 -3.98
C ASP A 254 10.28 8.25 -5.00
N VAL A 255 9.81 7.06 -4.64
CA VAL A 255 9.20 6.08 -5.56
C VAL A 255 8.02 6.64 -6.36
N LYS A 256 7.27 7.60 -5.80
CA LYS A 256 6.13 8.26 -6.44
C LYS A 256 6.50 9.40 -7.40
N GLY A 257 7.74 9.89 -7.37
CA GLY A 257 8.17 11.03 -8.18
C GLY A 257 8.35 10.70 -9.66
N GLY A 258 8.01 11.67 -10.51
CA GLY A 258 8.19 11.59 -11.95
C GLY A 258 9.62 11.32 -12.39
N THR A 259 9.76 10.56 -13.48
CA THR A 259 11.03 10.09 -14.05
C THR A 259 11.15 10.55 -15.49
N LEU A 260 12.38 10.78 -15.96
CA LEU A 260 12.61 10.89 -17.39
C LEU A 260 12.52 9.51 -18.04
N ILE A 261 11.93 9.47 -19.23
CA ILE A 261 11.88 8.31 -20.13
C ILE A 261 12.25 8.75 -21.55
N SER A 262 12.72 7.82 -22.37
CA SER A 262 12.73 7.96 -23.83
C SER A 262 11.42 7.43 -24.39
N TYR A 263 10.76 8.20 -25.24
CA TYR A 263 9.48 7.87 -25.86
C TYR A 263 9.38 8.54 -27.23
N GLU A 264 9.04 7.76 -28.28
CA GLU A 264 8.86 8.24 -29.67
C GLU A 264 10.00 9.17 -30.16
N GLY A 265 11.25 8.83 -29.80
CA GLY A 265 12.45 9.55 -30.23
C GLY A 265 12.81 10.80 -29.41
N LYS A 266 12.02 11.17 -28.40
CA LYS A 266 12.29 12.29 -27.49
C LYS A 266 12.41 11.85 -26.03
N VAL A 267 13.06 12.69 -25.22
CA VAL A 267 12.99 12.57 -23.75
C VAL A 267 11.74 13.28 -23.23
N GLN A 268 11.01 12.65 -22.31
CA GLN A 268 9.86 13.26 -21.65
C GLN A 268 9.75 12.86 -20.16
N LEU A 269 9.07 13.70 -19.37
CA LEU A 269 8.78 13.44 -17.96
C LEU A 269 7.52 12.57 -17.87
N LEU A 270 7.68 11.33 -17.36
CA LEU A 270 6.59 10.45 -17.00
C LEU A 270 6.22 10.67 -15.53
N GLU A 271 5.01 11.16 -15.28
CA GLU A 271 4.40 11.30 -13.95
C GLU A 271 3.39 10.18 -13.67
N ILE A 272 3.18 9.85 -12.40
CA ILE A 272 2.32 8.72 -11.99
C ILE A 272 0.87 8.84 -12.49
N ALA A 273 0.36 10.05 -12.74
CA ALA A 273 -0.98 10.30 -13.28
C ALA A 273 -1.14 9.98 -14.78
N GLN A 274 -0.05 9.66 -15.48
CA GLN A 274 -0.02 9.27 -16.89
C GLN A 274 0.17 7.75 -17.06
N VAL A 275 0.31 7.01 -15.96
CA VAL A 275 0.61 5.57 -15.93
C VAL A 275 -0.69 4.77 -15.79
N PRO A 276 -1.00 3.82 -16.70
CA PRO A 276 -2.13 2.91 -16.54
C PRO A 276 -2.05 2.13 -15.22
N ASP A 277 -3.19 1.95 -14.52
CA ASP A 277 -3.25 1.36 -13.17
C ASP A 277 -2.51 0.01 -13.05
N GLU A 278 -2.56 -0.81 -14.09
CA GLU A 278 -1.87 -2.10 -14.19
C GLU A 278 -0.33 -1.99 -14.11
N HIS A 279 0.25 -0.91 -14.62
CA HIS A 279 1.69 -0.65 -14.65
C HIS A 279 2.19 0.27 -13.51
N VAL A 280 1.30 0.80 -12.67
CA VAL A 280 1.64 1.69 -11.54
C VAL A 280 2.66 1.06 -10.56
N ASN A 281 2.69 -0.28 -10.43
CA ASN A 281 3.68 -0.98 -9.62
C ASN A 281 5.06 -1.09 -10.29
N GLU A 282 5.11 -1.12 -11.62
CA GLU A 282 6.36 -1.08 -12.38
C GLU A 282 6.99 0.32 -12.33
N PHE A 283 6.17 1.38 -12.46
CA PHE A 283 6.61 2.78 -12.31
C PHE A 283 7.27 3.07 -10.96
N LYS A 284 6.75 2.46 -9.89
CA LYS A 284 7.30 2.57 -8.52
C LYS A 284 8.56 1.73 -8.30
N SER A 285 8.92 0.83 -9.23
CA SER A 285 10.13 0.02 -9.09
C SER A 285 11.39 0.85 -9.37
N ILE A 286 12.19 1.06 -8.32
CA ILE A 286 13.50 1.71 -8.40
C ILE A 286 14.52 0.91 -9.23
N GLU A 287 14.26 -0.37 -9.52
CA GLU A 287 15.10 -1.18 -10.41
C GLU A 287 14.87 -0.82 -11.89
N LYS A 288 13.62 -0.50 -12.27
CA LYS A 288 13.25 -0.01 -13.60
C LYS A 288 13.54 1.48 -13.74
N PHE A 289 12.91 2.30 -12.90
CA PHE A 289 12.99 3.76 -12.95
C PHE A 289 13.91 4.28 -11.84
N LYS A 290 15.22 4.24 -12.14
CA LYS A 290 16.32 4.49 -11.18
C LYS A 290 16.48 5.95 -10.76
N ILE A 291 15.84 6.89 -11.46
CA ILE A 291 16.02 8.34 -11.36
C ILE A 291 14.68 9.06 -11.14
N PHE A 292 14.72 10.29 -10.63
CA PHE A 292 13.55 11.16 -10.59
C PHE A 292 13.90 12.64 -10.74
N ASN A 293 12.92 13.42 -11.20
CA ASN A 293 13.00 14.87 -11.40
C ASN A 293 13.23 15.62 -10.07
N THR A 294 14.30 16.43 -10.00
CA THR A 294 14.59 17.30 -8.85
C THR A 294 13.79 18.62 -8.86
N ASN A 295 13.19 18.96 -10.00
CA ASN A 295 12.66 20.28 -10.37
C ASN A 295 13.72 21.41 -10.35
N ASN A 296 15.01 21.06 -10.47
CA ASN A 296 16.07 21.96 -10.90
C ASN A 296 16.19 21.84 -12.44
N LEU A 297 15.90 22.91 -13.16
CA LEU A 297 15.71 22.92 -14.62
C LEU A 297 16.57 24.05 -15.24
N TRP A 298 17.23 23.76 -16.34
CA TRP A 298 18.07 24.72 -17.08
C TRP A 298 17.51 24.87 -18.49
N VAL A 299 17.03 26.04 -18.85
CA VAL A 299 16.25 26.23 -20.09
C VAL A 299 16.76 27.42 -20.89
N ASN A 300 16.89 27.27 -22.20
CA ASN A 300 17.35 28.32 -23.10
C ASN A 300 16.26 29.36 -23.33
N LEU A 301 16.57 30.65 -23.09
CA LEU A 301 15.60 31.75 -23.17
C LEU A 301 15.04 31.94 -24.59
N LYS A 302 15.87 31.76 -25.62
CA LYS A 302 15.45 31.89 -27.03
C LYS A 302 14.51 30.74 -27.43
N ALA A 303 14.73 29.54 -26.89
CA ALA A 303 13.84 28.40 -27.06
C ALA A 303 12.48 28.59 -26.34
N ILE A 304 12.48 29.17 -25.12
CA ILE A 304 11.23 29.56 -24.46
C ILE A 304 10.45 30.55 -25.34
N LYS A 305 11.11 31.59 -25.85
CA LYS A 305 10.46 32.57 -26.73
C LYS A 305 9.85 31.91 -27.98
N LYS A 306 10.66 31.14 -28.72
CA LYS A 306 10.25 30.31 -29.88
C LYS A 306 8.97 29.52 -29.61
N LEU A 307 8.94 28.76 -28.51
CA LEU A 307 7.85 27.80 -28.23
C LEU A 307 6.60 28.44 -27.61
N VAL A 308 6.73 29.55 -26.86
CA VAL A 308 5.60 30.31 -26.31
C VAL A 308 5.00 31.26 -27.35
N GLU A 309 5.75 31.71 -28.35
CA GLU A 309 5.19 32.47 -29.50
C GLU A 309 4.44 31.58 -30.49
N ALA A 310 4.80 30.30 -30.60
CA ALA A 310 4.16 29.33 -31.48
C ALA A 310 3.02 28.50 -30.82
N ASP A 311 2.62 28.79 -29.58
CA ASP A 311 1.69 27.98 -28.75
C ASP A 311 2.02 26.46 -28.75
N ALA A 312 3.33 26.16 -28.76
CA ALA A 312 3.84 24.79 -28.91
C ALA A 312 3.93 24.01 -27.58
N LEU A 313 3.92 24.71 -26.44
CA LEU A 313 4.12 24.13 -25.10
C LEU A 313 2.87 23.44 -24.55
N LYS A 314 2.51 22.29 -25.14
CA LYS A 314 1.32 21.51 -24.81
C LYS A 314 1.59 20.47 -23.70
N MET A 315 2.06 20.93 -22.53
CA MET A 315 2.28 20.08 -21.34
C MET A 315 1.02 19.30 -20.94
N GLU A 316 1.19 18.12 -20.36
CA GLU A 316 0.13 17.36 -19.71
C GLU A 316 -0.57 18.16 -18.61
N ILE A 317 -1.86 17.91 -18.50
CA ILE A 317 -2.75 18.59 -17.57
C ILE A 317 -2.87 17.74 -16.31
N ILE A 318 -2.67 18.39 -15.17
CA ILE A 318 -2.81 17.84 -13.84
C ILE A 318 -4.16 18.32 -13.29
N PRO A 319 -5.23 17.52 -13.38
CA PRO A 319 -6.49 17.83 -12.69
C PRO A 319 -6.30 17.62 -11.19
N ASN A 320 -6.45 18.69 -10.43
CA ASN A 320 -6.34 18.73 -8.98
C ASN A 320 -7.74 18.99 -8.38
N PRO A 321 -8.58 17.95 -8.21
CA PRO A 321 -9.89 18.06 -7.57
C PRO A 321 -9.73 18.26 -6.07
N LYS A 322 -10.37 19.30 -5.54
CA LYS A 322 -10.24 19.74 -4.15
C LYS A 322 -11.60 20.14 -3.58
N GLU A 323 -11.74 20.10 -2.25
CA GLU A 323 -12.86 20.73 -1.55
C GLU A 323 -12.39 22.01 -0.85
N VAL A 324 -13.15 23.10 -1.00
CA VAL A 324 -12.89 24.42 -0.38
C VAL A 324 -14.23 25.00 0.06
N ASP A 325 -14.33 25.43 1.31
CA ASP A 325 -15.58 25.95 1.91
C ASP A 325 -16.80 24.99 1.73
N GLY A 326 -16.54 23.68 1.69
CA GLY A 326 -17.54 22.64 1.42
C GLY A 326 -17.94 22.47 -0.05
N VAL A 327 -17.38 23.28 -0.96
CA VAL A 327 -17.63 23.22 -2.40
C VAL A 327 -16.54 22.38 -3.08
N LYS A 328 -16.94 21.42 -3.91
CA LYS A 328 -16.02 20.69 -4.78
C LYS A 328 -15.59 21.57 -5.94
N VAL A 329 -14.29 21.73 -6.10
CA VAL A 329 -13.67 22.55 -7.13
C VAL A 329 -12.58 21.78 -7.88
N LEU A 330 -12.46 22.07 -9.17
CA LEU A 330 -11.41 21.57 -10.05
C LEU A 330 -10.39 22.69 -10.29
N GLN A 331 -9.13 22.37 -10.07
CA GLN A 331 -7.97 23.15 -10.48
C GLN A 331 -7.28 22.40 -11.62
N LEU A 332 -6.90 23.09 -12.70
CA LEU A 332 -6.16 22.53 -13.83
C LEU A 332 -4.77 23.13 -13.83
N GLU A 333 -3.76 22.31 -13.59
CA GLU A 333 -2.37 22.76 -13.44
C GLU A 333 -1.47 22.11 -14.50
N THR A 334 -0.29 22.68 -14.72
CA THR A 334 0.76 22.05 -15.53
C THR A 334 2.11 22.08 -14.79
N ALA A 335 2.99 21.12 -15.10
CA ALA A 335 4.33 21.03 -14.51
C ALA A 335 5.40 21.51 -15.50
N ALA A 336 6.33 22.37 -15.04
CA ALA A 336 7.41 22.89 -15.88
C ALA A 336 8.29 21.78 -16.48
N GLY A 337 8.49 20.68 -15.74
CA GLY A 337 9.24 19.51 -16.19
C GLY A 337 8.61 18.76 -17.36
N ALA A 338 7.29 18.81 -17.52
CA ALA A 338 6.60 18.18 -18.65
C ALA A 338 6.85 18.90 -19.99
N ALA A 339 7.33 20.15 -19.94
CA ALA A 339 7.64 20.91 -21.14
C ALA A 339 8.84 20.36 -21.92
N ILE A 340 9.72 19.57 -21.29
CA ILE A 340 11.01 19.12 -21.83
C ILE A 340 10.93 18.53 -23.27
N ARG A 341 9.85 17.80 -23.60
CA ARG A 341 9.68 17.16 -24.92
C ARG A 341 9.48 18.14 -26.09
N PHE A 342 9.13 19.39 -25.81
CA PHE A 342 8.92 20.42 -26.83
C PHE A 342 10.21 21.15 -27.22
N PHE A 343 11.26 20.99 -26.44
CA PHE A 343 12.57 21.62 -26.67
C PHE A 343 13.47 20.72 -27.51
N ASP A 344 14.32 21.34 -28.32
CA ASP A 344 15.26 20.63 -29.19
C ASP A 344 16.55 20.28 -28.42
N ASN A 345 17.12 19.10 -28.71
CA ASN A 345 18.32 18.60 -28.02
C ASN A 345 18.21 18.61 -26.48
N ALA A 346 17.02 18.27 -25.96
CA ALA A 346 16.74 18.25 -24.53
C ALA A 346 17.34 17.01 -23.84
N ILE A 347 17.87 17.19 -22.62
CA ILE A 347 18.56 16.14 -21.84
C ILE A 347 18.14 16.09 -20.37
N GLY A 348 18.45 14.99 -19.70
CA GLY A 348 18.58 14.93 -18.25
C GLY A 348 20.06 14.99 -17.81
N VAL A 349 20.30 15.30 -16.55
CA VAL A 349 21.63 15.20 -15.91
C VAL A 349 21.49 14.50 -14.57
N ASN A 350 22.17 13.37 -14.39
CA ASN A 350 22.11 12.59 -13.16
C ASN A 350 23.08 13.17 -12.12
N VAL A 351 22.55 14.01 -11.23
CA VAL A 351 23.29 14.77 -10.22
C VAL A 351 23.34 14.06 -8.86
N PRO A 352 24.37 14.33 -8.03
CA PRO A 352 24.38 13.89 -6.63
C PRO A 352 23.25 14.55 -5.83
N ARG A 353 22.69 13.80 -4.87
CA ARG A 353 21.56 14.25 -4.03
C ARG A 353 21.85 15.49 -3.18
N SER A 354 23.10 15.94 -3.07
CA SER A 354 23.45 17.26 -2.51
C SER A 354 22.75 18.42 -3.24
N ARG A 355 22.40 18.27 -4.52
CA ARG A 355 21.62 19.26 -5.30
C ARG A 355 20.10 19.17 -5.08
N PHE A 356 19.63 18.17 -4.34
CA PHE A 356 18.23 17.94 -4.00
C PHE A 356 18.04 17.87 -2.48
N LEU A 357 17.96 19.06 -1.88
CA LEU A 357 17.68 19.28 -0.46
C LEU A 357 16.41 20.13 -0.29
N PRO A 358 15.23 19.62 -0.69
CA PRO A 358 13.96 20.30 -0.45
C PRO A 358 13.53 20.20 1.01
N VAL A 359 12.97 21.28 1.55
CA VAL A 359 12.31 21.27 2.87
C VAL A 359 10.80 21.25 2.64
N LYS A 360 10.13 20.09 2.80
CA LYS A 360 8.67 19.94 2.57
C LYS A 360 7.85 19.91 3.88
N ALA A 361 8.44 19.46 4.97
CA ALA A 361 7.87 19.45 6.32
C ALA A 361 8.88 19.93 7.39
N THR A 362 8.44 20.07 8.64
CA THR A 362 9.28 20.48 9.78
C THR A 362 10.33 19.43 10.19
N SER A 363 10.15 18.16 9.79
CA SER A 363 11.20 17.12 9.81
C SER A 363 12.42 17.52 8.97
N ASP A 364 12.18 18.06 7.79
CA ASP A 364 13.20 18.41 6.82
C ASP A 364 13.86 19.74 7.21
N LEU A 365 13.07 20.64 7.84
CA LEU A 365 13.59 21.84 8.47
C LEU A 365 14.60 21.46 9.56
N LEU A 366 14.23 20.54 10.48
CA LEU A 366 15.12 20.04 11.53
C LEU A 366 16.45 19.49 10.98
N LEU A 367 16.44 18.79 9.84
CA LEU A 367 17.67 18.36 9.17
C LEU A 367 18.57 19.56 8.84
N VAL A 368 18.06 20.60 8.18
CA VAL A 368 18.89 21.72 7.67
C VAL A 368 19.26 22.78 8.72
N GLN A 369 18.47 22.95 9.78
CA GLN A 369 18.85 23.82 10.90
C GLN A 369 20.01 23.22 11.73
N SER A 370 20.19 21.89 11.69
CA SER A 370 21.10 21.15 12.57
C SER A 370 22.58 21.16 12.16
N ASP A 371 23.41 20.60 13.01
CA ASP A 371 24.84 20.33 12.78
C ASP A 371 25.14 19.21 11.76
N LEU A 372 24.13 18.54 11.17
CA LEU A 372 24.32 17.75 9.93
C LEU A 372 24.80 18.61 8.76
N TYR A 373 24.54 19.92 8.83
CA TYR A 373 24.97 20.90 7.86
C TYR A 373 25.71 22.05 8.56
N THR A 374 26.57 22.71 7.80
CA THR A 374 27.27 23.94 8.16
C THR A 374 26.91 25.00 7.13
N LEU A 375 26.55 26.20 7.58
CA LEU A 375 26.33 27.32 6.69
C LEU A 375 27.66 28.03 6.41
N VAL A 376 28.03 28.13 5.13
CA VAL A 376 29.25 28.80 4.67
C VAL A 376 28.88 29.64 3.46
N ASP A 377 29.10 30.96 3.50
CA ASP A 377 28.85 31.89 2.38
C ASP A 377 27.44 31.81 1.73
N GLY A 378 26.42 31.45 2.52
CA GLY A 378 25.03 31.22 2.06
C GLY A 378 24.73 29.77 1.64
N PHE A 379 25.74 28.91 1.52
CA PHE A 379 25.63 27.51 1.09
C PHE A 379 25.42 26.57 2.29
N VAL A 380 24.28 25.86 2.30
CA VAL A 380 23.94 24.83 3.30
C VAL A 380 24.75 23.57 2.98
N THR A 381 25.97 23.51 3.50
CA THR A 381 27.00 22.55 3.12
C THR A 381 26.99 21.35 4.07
N ARG A 382 27.24 20.13 3.58
CA ARG A 382 27.29 18.93 4.43
C ARG A 382 28.45 19.02 5.44
N ASN A 383 28.16 18.85 6.73
CA ASN A 383 29.20 18.87 7.76
C ASN A 383 30.19 17.72 7.56
N LYS A 384 31.50 17.99 7.51
CA LYS A 384 32.57 17.00 7.35
C LYS A 384 32.66 15.99 8.50
N ALA A 385 32.11 16.30 9.67
CA ALA A 385 31.98 15.35 10.78
C ALA A 385 30.94 14.24 10.52
N ARG A 386 30.02 14.43 9.56
CA ARG A 386 29.04 13.41 9.16
C ARG A 386 29.67 12.39 8.23
N THR A 387 30.13 11.27 8.78
CA THR A 387 30.76 10.15 8.04
C THR A 387 29.79 9.41 7.12
N ASN A 388 28.54 9.22 7.53
CA ASN A 388 27.51 8.59 6.72
C ASN A 388 26.89 9.61 5.72
N PRO A 389 27.04 9.43 4.40
CA PRO A 389 26.53 10.40 3.41
C PRO A 389 25.00 10.57 3.50
N SER A 390 24.26 9.52 3.88
CA SER A 390 22.80 9.54 4.00
C SER A 390 22.32 10.41 5.17
N ASN A 391 21.22 11.14 4.93
CA ASN A 391 20.47 11.80 5.99
C ASN A 391 19.82 10.78 6.93
N PRO A 392 19.72 11.08 8.24
CA PRO A 392 18.86 10.30 9.12
C PRO A 392 17.38 10.46 8.73
N SER A 393 16.59 9.43 9.01
CA SER A 393 15.14 9.51 8.87
C SER A 393 14.55 10.30 10.06
N ILE A 394 13.77 11.34 9.80
CA ILE A 394 13.13 12.14 10.84
C ILE A 394 11.62 12.14 10.63
N GLU A 395 10.89 11.63 11.62
CA GLU A 395 9.43 11.61 11.68
C GLU A 395 8.99 12.37 12.94
N LEU A 396 8.34 13.51 12.75
CA LEU A 396 7.79 14.33 13.85
C LEU A 396 6.26 14.28 13.83
N GLY A 397 5.67 14.07 15.00
CA GLY A 397 4.21 13.99 15.19
C GLY A 397 3.44 15.25 14.78
N PRO A 398 2.11 15.16 14.63
CA PRO A 398 1.25 16.27 14.20
C PRO A 398 1.39 17.53 15.07
N GLU A 399 1.81 17.38 16.33
CA GLU A 399 2.12 18.45 17.26
C GLU A 399 3.20 19.42 16.74
N PHE A 400 4.16 18.91 15.95
CA PHE A 400 5.28 19.62 15.34
C PHE A 400 4.99 20.10 13.91
N LYS A 401 3.79 19.83 13.35
CA LYS A 401 3.50 20.11 11.92
C LYS A 401 3.58 21.59 11.57
N LYS A 402 3.25 22.50 12.50
CA LYS A 402 3.32 23.95 12.30
C LYS A 402 4.69 24.49 12.74
N VAL A 403 5.32 25.38 11.96
CA VAL A 403 6.63 25.98 12.29
C VAL A 403 6.63 26.61 13.69
N ALA A 404 5.60 27.38 14.06
CA ALA A 404 5.49 27.99 15.39
C ALA A 404 5.46 26.95 16.54
N ASN A 405 4.81 25.80 16.33
CA ASN A 405 4.81 24.71 17.31
C ASN A 405 6.16 24.00 17.34
N PHE A 406 6.77 23.77 16.17
CA PHE A 406 8.07 23.13 16.03
C PHE A 406 9.16 23.94 16.76
N LEU A 407 9.26 25.24 16.48
CA LEU A 407 10.22 26.14 17.13
C LEU A 407 9.96 26.24 18.63
N SER A 408 8.70 26.37 19.09
CA SER A 408 8.41 26.42 20.53
C SER A 408 8.72 25.11 21.27
N ARG A 409 8.72 23.97 20.57
CA ARG A 409 9.07 22.64 21.12
C ARG A 409 10.58 22.34 21.11
N PHE A 410 11.41 23.10 20.40
CA PHE A 410 12.87 22.94 20.38
C PHE A 410 13.57 24.19 20.95
N LYS A 411 13.82 24.21 22.26
CA LYS A 411 14.45 25.37 22.94
C LYS A 411 15.85 25.69 22.40
N SER A 412 16.55 24.68 21.88
CA SER A 412 17.48 24.86 20.76
C SER A 412 17.32 23.68 19.81
N ILE A 413 17.82 23.81 18.59
CA ILE A 413 18.00 22.66 17.70
C ILE A 413 18.99 21.67 18.35
N PRO A 414 18.69 20.36 18.38
CA PRO A 414 19.60 19.35 18.89
C PRO A 414 20.73 19.06 17.90
N SER A 415 21.88 18.62 18.44
CA SER A 415 22.91 17.96 17.64
C SER A 415 22.38 16.60 17.16
N ILE A 416 22.45 16.38 15.85
CA ILE A 416 22.01 15.16 15.15
C ILE A 416 23.03 14.68 14.10
N VAL A 417 24.27 15.19 14.13
CA VAL A 417 25.36 14.75 13.25
C VAL A 417 25.67 13.24 13.35
N GLU A 418 25.42 12.62 14.51
CA GLU A 418 25.57 11.19 14.77
C GLU A 418 24.23 10.41 14.79
N LEU A 419 23.13 11.00 14.27
CA LEU A 419 21.81 10.38 14.23
C LEU A 419 21.65 9.43 13.00
N ASP A 420 20.90 8.34 13.17
CA ASP A 420 20.41 7.48 12.07
C ASP A 420 18.89 7.62 11.88
N SER A 421 18.13 7.72 12.97
CA SER A 421 16.69 7.96 12.90
C SER A 421 16.14 8.63 14.16
N LEU A 422 15.22 9.58 13.99
CA LEU A 422 14.44 10.20 15.07
C LEU A 422 12.94 10.04 14.78
N LYS A 423 12.20 9.38 15.67
CA LYS A 423 10.73 9.34 15.65
C LYS A 423 10.15 10.01 16.90
N VAL A 424 9.32 11.04 16.75
CA VAL A 424 8.70 11.77 17.87
C VAL A 424 7.18 11.74 17.74
N SER A 425 6.46 11.42 18.82
CA SER A 425 4.99 11.39 18.82
C SER A 425 4.39 11.84 20.16
N GLY A 426 3.25 12.53 20.10
CA GLY A 426 2.57 13.10 21.27
C GLY A 426 3.17 14.45 21.71
N ASP A 427 2.74 14.94 22.87
CA ASP A 427 3.12 16.25 23.41
C ASP A 427 4.56 16.30 23.97
N VAL A 428 5.55 16.22 23.08
CA VAL A 428 6.98 16.21 23.39
C VAL A 428 7.60 17.60 23.23
N TRP A 429 8.49 17.96 24.17
CA TRP A 429 9.24 19.21 24.20
C TRP A 429 10.72 18.93 24.49
N PHE A 430 11.62 19.70 23.88
CA PHE A 430 13.07 19.54 23.94
C PHE A 430 13.73 20.79 24.53
N GLY A 431 14.53 20.58 25.58
CA GLY A 431 15.41 21.60 26.17
C GLY A 431 16.57 22.00 25.25
N SER A 432 17.40 22.92 25.73
CA SER A 432 18.56 23.43 24.98
C SER A 432 19.77 22.48 25.03
N SER A 433 20.60 22.52 24.00
CA SER A 433 21.89 21.79 23.94
C SER A 433 21.77 20.26 24.04
N ILE A 434 20.68 19.70 23.50
CA ILE A 434 20.44 18.26 23.42
C ILE A 434 21.28 17.63 22.30
N VAL A 435 21.72 16.38 22.49
CA VAL A 435 22.45 15.58 21.49
C VAL A 435 21.68 14.27 21.28
N LEU A 436 21.37 13.93 20.03
CA LEU A 436 20.65 12.70 19.67
C LEU A 436 21.53 11.84 18.75
N LYS A 437 21.68 10.55 19.06
CA LYS A 437 22.60 9.64 18.37
C LYS A 437 21.97 8.29 18.03
N GLY A 438 22.37 7.72 16.89
CA GLY A 438 21.85 6.44 16.39
C GLY A 438 20.33 6.48 16.21
N LYS A 439 19.61 5.50 16.78
CA LYS A 439 18.15 5.35 16.62
C LYS A 439 17.40 5.81 17.88
N VAL A 440 16.72 6.97 17.79
CA VAL A 440 15.99 7.59 18.89
C VAL A 440 14.48 7.60 18.62
N THR A 441 13.69 7.17 19.60
CA THR A 441 12.23 7.31 19.57
C THR A 441 11.74 8.00 20.85
N VAL A 442 10.87 8.99 20.74
CA VAL A 442 10.32 9.73 21.88
C VAL A 442 8.80 9.76 21.79
N THR A 443 8.13 9.15 22.76
CA THR A 443 6.68 8.90 22.70
C THR A 443 5.98 9.35 23.97
N ALA A 444 5.29 10.48 23.87
CA ALA A 444 4.35 10.94 24.87
C ALA A 444 2.99 10.24 24.69
N LYS A 445 2.40 9.75 25.78
CA LYS A 445 1.04 9.16 25.76
C LYS A 445 0.00 10.28 25.69
N SER A 446 -1.19 9.98 25.17
CA SER A 446 -2.30 10.95 25.14
C SER A 446 -2.55 11.57 26.52
N GLY A 447 -2.69 12.89 26.57
CA GLY A 447 -2.84 13.67 27.81
C GLY A 447 -1.57 13.83 28.66
N VAL A 448 -0.40 13.36 28.21
CA VAL A 448 0.87 13.46 28.95
C VAL A 448 1.87 14.34 28.21
N LYS A 449 2.24 15.48 28.79
CA LYS A 449 3.40 16.26 28.34
C LYS A 449 4.70 15.55 28.69
N LEU A 450 5.67 15.53 27.78
CA LEU A 450 7.02 14.98 27.99
C LEU A 450 8.08 16.04 27.68
N GLU A 451 8.91 16.38 28.66
CA GLU A 451 10.02 17.33 28.49
C GLU A 451 11.37 16.59 28.56
N ILE A 452 12.18 16.70 27.51
CA ILE A 452 13.57 16.23 27.49
C ILE A 452 14.45 17.37 28.05
N PRO A 453 15.22 17.16 29.13
CA PRO A 453 15.93 18.23 29.81
C PRO A 453 17.10 18.79 29.01
N ASN A 454 17.52 20.02 29.34
CA ASN A 454 18.68 20.68 28.73
C ASN A 454 19.95 19.81 28.89
N GLY A 455 20.80 19.77 27.86
CA GLY A 455 22.05 19.00 27.89
C GLY A 455 21.89 17.48 27.81
N ALA A 456 20.68 16.97 27.58
CA ALA A 456 20.45 15.52 27.49
C ALA A 456 21.13 14.91 26.26
N VAL A 457 21.91 13.86 26.47
CA VAL A 457 22.41 12.98 25.40
C VAL A 457 21.50 11.75 25.31
N VAL A 458 20.76 11.64 24.22
CA VAL A 458 19.81 10.55 23.95
C VAL A 458 20.35 9.72 22.79
N GLU A 459 21.04 8.63 23.13
CA GLU A 459 21.65 7.72 22.18
C GLU A 459 20.93 6.37 22.19
N ASN A 460 20.54 5.87 21.02
CA ASN A 460 19.98 4.53 20.80
C ASN A 460 18.83 4.12 21.76
N LYS A 461 17.99 5.09 22.16
CA LYS A 461 17.00 4.95 23.24
C LYS A 461 15.57 5.23 22.78
N VAL A 462 14.63 4.55 23.43
CA VAL A 462 13.21 4.93 23.43
C VAL A 462 12.91 5.66 24.73
N ALA A 463 12.37 6.87 24.65
CA ALA A 463 12.09 7.73 25.80
C ALA A 463 10.59 7.79 26.11
N TYR A 464 10.20 7.22 27.25
CA TYR A 464 8.86 7.27 27.81
C TYR A 464 8.89 7.85 29.25
N ARG A 465 8.27 9.03 29.46
CA ARG A 465 8.14 9.78 30.74
C ARG A 465 9.41 10.33 31.40
N ILE A 466 9.35 11.62 31.78
CA ILE A 466 10.08 12.23 32.91
C ILE A 466 9.09 13.11 33.69
N GLY A 467 9.17 13.11 35.02
CA GLY A 467 8.31 13.89 35.93
C GLY A 467 7.93 13.10 37.18
N ILE A 468 8.25 13.49 38.43
CA ILE A 468 9.01 14.67 38.90
C ILE A 468 10.16 14.21 39.85
N PRO A 469 10.70 14.96 40.86
CA PRO A 469 12.14 15.00 41.10
C PRO A 469 12.69 13.88 42.00
N HIS A 470 14.00 13.67 41.95
CA HIS A 470 14.75 12.88 42.94
C HIS A 470 14.59 13.44 44.36
N PRO A 471 14.09 12.66 45.33
CA PRO A 471 14.36 12.89 46.74
C PRO A 471 15.80 12.45 47.02
N LYS A 472 16.63 13.32 47.61
CA LYS A 472 17.95 12.93 48.13
C LYS A 472 17.78 12.07 49.38
N PHE A 473 17.55 10.76 49.21
CA PHE A 473 17.55 9.80 50.32
C PHE A 473 18.97 9.62 50.88
N LYS A 474 19.36 10.56 51.76
CA LYS A 474 20.35 10.26 52.80
C LYS A 474 19.80 9.13 53.65
N LEU A 475 20.59 8.08 53.85
CA LEU A 475 20.22 6.97 54.72
C LEU A 475 20.18 7.43 56.19
N LYS A 476 19.00 7.82 56.66
CA LYS A 476 18.72 8.02 58.09
C LYS A 476 17.74 6.93 58.54
N LEU A 477 18.26 5.95 59.27
CA LEU A 477 17.44 5.20 60.22
C LEU A 477 16.94 6.21 61.26
N PHE A 478 15.66 6.18 61.63
CA PHE A 478 15.26 6.26 63.04
C PHE A 478 13.84 5.73 63.28
N TRP A 479 13.65 5.25 64.50
CA TRP A 479 12.49 4.52 65.05
C TRP A 479 11.20 5.32 65.28
N GLY A 480 10.11 4.58 65.50
CA GLY A 480 8.85 5.04 66.12
C GLY A 480 7.69 5.14 65.12
N CYS A 481 6.42 4.86 65.45
CA CYS A 481 5.71 4.46 66.67
C CYS A 481 4.35 3.83 66.24
N LYS A 482 3.47 3.15 66.99
CA LYS A 482 3.29 2.59 68.37
C LYS A 482 1.96 1.77 68.29
N THR A 483 1.55 0.76 69.06
CA THR A 483 2.10 -0.15 70.10
C THR A 483 1.00 -1.18 70.43
N LYS A 484 1.32 -2.45 70.73
CA LYS A 484 0.74 -3.23 71.86
C LYS A 484 1.33 -4.65 71.99
N ASN A 485 1.76 -4.97 73.21
CA ASN A 485 1.92 -6.29 73.86
C ASN A 485 2.81 -7.34 73.13
N PHE A 486 3.79 -8.01 73.75
CA PHE A 486 4.12 -8.17 75.18
C PHE A 486 5.58 -7.80 75.50
N HIS A 487 5.86 -7.50 76.77
CA HIS A 487 7.20 -7.52 77.36
C HIS A 487 7.29 -8.67 78.36
N ASN A 488 8.40 -9.42 78.33
CA ASN A 488 9.24 -9.77 79.48
C ASN A 488 10.29 -10.83 79.06
N VAL A 489 11.49 -10.94 79.65
CA VAL A 489 12.50 -9.99 80.18
C VAL A 489 13.66 -10.84 80.74
N LEU A 490 14.89 -10.30 80.75
CA LEU A 490 16.11 -10.81 81.41
C LEU A 490 16.79 -12.11 80.91
N LEU A 491 18.07 -11.93 80.56
CA LEU A 491 19.15 -12.83 80.96
C LEU A 491 19.61 -12.47 82.37
N THR A 492 19.58 -13.41 83.31
CA THR A 492 20.44 -13.46 84.52
C THR A 492 20.59 -14.92 84.95
N GLY A 493 21.75 -15.31 85.48
CA GLY A 493 22.06 -16.71 85.77
C GLY A 493 22.14 -17.07 87.26
N HIS A 494 22.88 -18.16 87.53
CA HIS A 494 23.23 -18.80 88.79
C HIS A 494 22.34 -19.96 89.35
N GLN A 495 23.05 -21.09 89.51
CA GLN A 495 23.06 -22.03 90.63
C GLN A 495 21.87 -22.98 90.94
N TRP A 496 22.22 -24.28 90.87
CA TRP A 496 21.91 -25.34 91.86
C TRP A 496 20.43 -25.78 92.04
N SER A 497 20.09 -27.06 92.26
CA SER A 497 20.88 -28.30 92.28
C SER A 497 19.96 -29.55 92.21
N ARG A 498 20.57 -30.75 92.14
CA ARG A 498 19.99 -32.11 92.30
C ARG A 498 19.19 -32.65 91.09
N GLY A 499 19.50 -33.90 90.72
CA GLY A 499 18.75 -34.71 89.74
C GLY A 499 17.73 -35.63 90.43
N PRO A 500 17.49 -36.88 89.95
CA PRO A 500 18.55 -37.81 89.50
C PRO A 500 18.23 -38.68 88.25
N VAL A 501 19.26 -39.37 87.71
CA VAL A 501 19.21 -40.74 87.10
C VAL A 501 18.37 -40.92 85.79
N ASN A 502 18.81 -41.61 84.72
CA ASN A 502 19.82 -42.69 84.56
C ASN A 502 20.44 -42.74 83.14
N ASN A 503 21.62 -43.41 82.99
CA ASN A 503 22.17 -44.15 81.82
C ASN A 503 21.88 -43.67 80.36
N LYS A 504 22.81 -43.58 79.38
CA LYS A 504 24.22 -44.03 79.12
C LYS A 504 24.69 -43.28 77.82
N SER A 505 25.95 -43.25 77.32
CA SER A 505 27.32 -43.60 77.78
C SER A 505 28.36 -43.01 76.78
N SER A 506 29.68 -43.27 76.98
CA SER A 506 30.78 -43.26 75.97
C SER A 506 30.91 -42.06 75.00
N SER A 507 31.79 -41.05 75.21
CA SER A 507 33.29 -41.04 75.15
C SER A 507 33.87 -40.93 73.72
N LEU A 508 34.96 -40.19 73.42
CA LEU A 508 36.08 -39.72 74.27
C LEU A 508 36.43 -38.22 74.17
N SER A 509 37.17 -37.78 75.19
CA SER A 509 37.97 -36.57 75.40
C SER A 509 39.14 -36.41 74.39
N HIS A 510 39.95 -35.33 74.31
CA HIS A 510 40.49 -34.40 75.33
C HIS A 510 40.87 -33.03 74.74
N GLY A 511 40.91 -31.97 75.57
CA GLY A 511 41.51 -30.68 75.23
C GLY A 511 42.59 -30.24 76.23
N ARG A 512 43.83 -30.03 75.75
CA ARG A 512 44.94 -29.38 76.49
C ARG A 512 45.93 -28.68 75.53
N LEU A 513 45.61 -27.48 75.04
CA LEU A 513 46.59 -26.66 74.30
C LEU A 513 46.42 -25.12 74.42
N ILE A 514 45.60 -24.62 75.36
CA ILE A 514 45.31 -23.18 75.52
C ILE A 514 45.69 -22.70 76.92
N VAL A 515 46.96 -22.87 77.30
CA VAL A 515 47.57 -22.28 78.52
C VAL A 515 49.02 -21.82 78.28
N ILE A 516 49.79 -22.54 77.47
CA ILE A 516 51.26 -22.34 77.35
C ILE A 516 51.65 -21.15 76.44
N LEU A 517 50.77 -20.68 75.56
CA LEU A 517 51.12 -19.74 74.48
C LEU A 517 51.04 -18.23 74.84
N TYR A 518 50.66 -17.87 76.07
CA TYR A 518 50.40 -16.46 76.44
C TYR A 518 51.53 -15.75 77.20
N SER A 519 52.66 -16.41 77.47
CA SER A 519 53.72 -15.92 78.37
C SER A 519 55.08 -15.65 77.72
N LEU A 520 55.23 -15.78 76.39
CA LEU A 520 56.55 -15.82 75.73
C LEU A 520 56.75 -14.91 74.50
N VAL A 521 55.84 -13.97 74.19
CA VAL A 521 56.02 -12.99 73.08
C VAL A 521 55.83 -11.56 73.57
N ALA A 522 56.61 -11.17 74.57
CA ALA A 522 56.84 -9.75 74.89
C ALA A 522 58.02 -9.22 74.06
N LYS A 523 57.82 -8.05 73.42
CA LYS A 523 58.77 -7.32 72.55
C LYS A 523 59.00 -7.89 71.13
N GLN A 524 59.16 -6.97 70.17
CA GLN A 524 59.82 -7.14 68.86
C GLN A 524 59.16 -7.97 67.72
N SER A 525 57.82 -8.04 67.58
CA SER A 525 57.21 -8.72 66.40
C SER A 525 56.02 -8.04 65.67
N HIS A 526 55.41 -6.96 66.17
CA HIS A 526 54.17 -6.39 65.58
C HIS A 526 54.24 -6.10 64.07
N ARG A 527 55.35 -5.58 63.55
CA ARG A 527 55.53 -5.30 62.11
C ARG A 527 55.52 -6.58 61.25
N LYS A 528 56.11 -7.68 61.76
CA LYS A 528 56.13 -8.98 61.06
C LYS A 528 54.75 -9.65 61.12
N MET A 529 54.09 -9.65 62.28
CA MET A 529 52.76 -10.26 62.43
C MET A 529 51.70 -9.55 61.57
N MET A 530 51.73 -8.22 61.49
CA MET A 530 50.85 -7.48 60.58
C MET A 530 51.19 -7.76 59.11
N LEU A 531 52.46 -7.87 58.73
CA LEU A 531 52.85 -8.27 57.38
C LEU A 531 52.35 -9.67 57.01
N PHE A 532 52.42 -10.65 57.91
CA PHE A 532 51.85 -11.99 57.69
C PHE A 532 50.32 -11.95 57.58
N LEU A 533 49.64 -11.13 58.38
CA LEU A 533 48.17 -11.03 58.33
C LEU A 533 47.69 -10.31 57.05
N VAL A 534 48.37 -9.24 56.64
CA VAL A 534 48.14 -8.58 55.35
C VAL A 534 48.47 -9.51 54.19
N ALA A 535 49.60 -10.21 54.20
CA ALA A 535 49.96 -11.19 53.17
C ALA A 535 48.95 -12.35 53.10
N GLY A 536 48.45 -12.84 54.25
CA GLY A 536 47.40 -13.85 54.32
C GLY A 536 46.08 -13.37 53.73
N VAL A 537 45.65 -12.14 54.06
CA VAL A 537 44.45 -11.51 53.48
C VAL A 537 44.64 -11.23 51.98
N SER A 538 45.82 -10.80 51.53
CA SER A 538 46.13 -10.60 50.11
C SER A 538 46.20 -11.92 49.33
N LEU A 539 46.75 -12.99 49.91
CA LEU A 539 46.73 -14.34 49.33
C LEU A 539 45.31 -14.90 49.27
N LEU A 540 44.49 -14.70 50.30
CA LEU A 540 43.09 -15.08 50.31
C LEU A 540 42.29 -14.29 49.26
N ALA A 541 42.48 -12.97 49.17
CA ALA A 541 41.85 -12.12 48.15
C ALA A 541 42.30 -12.48 46.73
N PHE A 542 43.58 -12.80 46.53
CA PHE A 542 44.11 -13.26 45.24
C PHE A 542 43.59 -14.66 44.87
N TYR A 543 43.49 -15.58 45.83
CA TYR A 543 42.88 -16.89 45.65
C TYR A 543 41.40 -16.76 45.26
N VAL A 544 40.63 -15.97 46.02
CA VAL A 544 39.22 -15.67 45.71
C VAL A 544 39.08 -15.03 44.32
N TYR A 545 39.87 -14.01 43.99
CA TYR A 545 39.90 -13.38 42.67
C TYR A 545 40.23 -14.37 41.53
N LYS A 546 41.16 -15.32 41.78
CA LYS A 546 41.52 -16.38 40.83
C LYS A 546 40.42 -17.44 40.68
N SER A 547 39.73 -17.80 41.75
CA SER A 547 38.60 -18.76 41.74
C SER A 547 37.29 -18.15 41.20
N ILE A 548 37.16 -16.82 41.19
CA ILE A 548 36.04 -16.09 40.60
C ILE A 548 36.10 -16.07 39.07
N LYS A 549 37.31 -15.96 38.49
CA LYS A 549 37.45 -15.85 37.03
C LYS A 549 37.45 -17.22 36.34
N PRO A 550 36.72 -17.37 35.21
CA PRO A 550 36.84 -18.58 34.39
C PRO A 550 38.28 -18.75 33.87
N PRO A 551 38.72 -20.01 33.61
CA PRO A 551 40.02 -20.29 33.05
C PRO A 551 40.18 -19.63 31.67
N ARG A 552 41.45 -19.47 31.24
CA ARG A 552 41.73 -19.07 29.86
C ARG A 552 41.15 -20.11 28.90
N PRO A 553 40.50 -19.68 27.81
CA PRO A 553 39.97 -20.59 26.78
C PRO A 553 41.04 -21.53 26.24
N ILE A 554 40.62 -22.77 25.97
CA ILE A 554 41.50 -23.82 25.48
C ILE A 554 41.77 -23.54 23.99
N PRO A 555 43.03 -23.35 23.57
CA PRO A 555 43.37 -23.20 22.16
C PRO A 555 42.96 -24.43 21.34
N LEU A 556 42.61 -24.24 20.09
CA LEU A 556 42.45 -25.35 19.16
C LEU A 556 43.85 -25.90 18.81
N PRO A 557 44.06 -27.23 18.90
CA PRO A 557 45.24 -27.88 18.32
C PRO A 557 45.30 -27.61 16.81
N GLU A 558 46.51 -27.42 16.29
CA GLU A 558 46.76 -26.99 14.91
C GLU A 558 46.12 -27.93 13.86
N ASN A 559 46.01 -29.22 14.18
CA ASN A 559 45.48 -30.27 13.30
C ASN A 559 43.94 -30.37 13.27
N VAL A 560 43.18 -29.52 13.98
CA VAL A 560 41.69 -29.63 14.04
C VAL A 560 41.00 -29.06 12.78
N SER A 561 41.76 -28.49 11.84
CA SER A 561 41.22 -27.78 10.67
C SER A 561 40.44 -28.64 9.64
N GLU A 562 40.39 -29.96 9.78
CA GLU A 562 39.95 -30.86 8.71
C GLU A 562 38.47 -31.28 8.75
N ILE A 563 37.78 -31.15 9.89
CA ILE A 563 36.43 -31.74 10.08
C ILE A 563 35.29 -30.81 9.63
N CYS A 564 35.42 -29.49 9.86
CA CYS A 564 34.40 -28.51 9.49
C CYS A 564 35.05 -27.16 9.15
N PRO A 565 34.50 -26.39 8.19
CA PRO A 565 35.04 -25.09 7.81
C PRO A 565 34.88 -24.05 8.93
N ARG A 566 35.87 -23.15 9.02
CA ARG A 566 35.90 -22.00 9.93
C ARG A 566 36.09 -20.72 9.12
N ILE A 567 35.33 -19.67 9.43
CA ILE A 567 35.44 -18.37 8.75
C ILE A 567 35.91 -17.28 9.71
N LYS A 568 36.82 -16.42 9.25
CA LYS A 568 37.43 -15.37 10.07
C LYS A 568 36.58 -14.10 10.07
N LEU A 569 36.20 -13.66 11.25
CA LEU A 569 35.50 -12.40 11.51
C LEU A 569 36.44 -11.19 11.46
N ASN A 570 35.88 -10.00 11.37
CA ASN A 570 36.61 -8.73 11.24
C ASN A 570 37.40 -8.36 12.50
N ASP A 571 36.97 -8.82 13.68
CA ASP A 571 37.71 -8.69 14.95
C ASP A 571 38.86 -9.74 15.09
N GLY A 572 38.99 -10.63 14.11
CA GLY A 572 40.02 -11.66 14.05
C GLY A 572 39.66 -13.02 14.63
N ARG A 573 38.51 -13.17 15.32
CA ARG A 573 37.96 -14.47 15.73
C ARG A 573 37.57 -15.33 14.53
N TYR A 574 37.41 -16.61 14.76
CA TYR A 574 36.84 -17.56 13.79
C TYR A 574 35.53 -18.16 14.32
N LEU A 575 34.53 -18.28 13.43
CA LEU A 575 33.33 -19.09 13.68
C LEU A 575 33.37 -20.37 12.85
N ALA A 576 33.08 -21.51 13.47
CA ALA A 576 32.95 -22.81 12.81
C ALA A 576 31.51 -23.06 12.35
N TYR A 577 31.32 -23.51 11.11
CA TYR A 577 30.00 -23.64 10.50
C TYR A 577 29.83 -24.93 9.68
N ARG A 578 28.59 -25.21 9.28
CA ARG A 578 28.17 -26.36 8.48
C ARG A 578 27.02 -25.94 7.56
N GLU A 579 27.17 -26.20 6.27
CA GLU A 579 26.13 -25.99 5.25
C GLU A 579 25.42 -27.33 4.98
N LEU A 580 24.09 -27.32 4.82
CA LEU A 580 23.27 -28.50 4.53
C LEU A 580 22.10 -28.17 3.58
N GLY A 581 21.59 -29.17 2.86
CA GLY A 581 20.40 -29.06 2.02
C GLY A 581 20.68 -28.56 0.60
N PHE A 582 19.72 -27.81 0.05
CA PHE A 582 19.69 -27.37 -1.35
C PHE A 582 20.83 -26.37 -1.65
N PRO A 583 21.41 -26.36 -2.87
CA PRO A 583 22.49 -25.45 -3.24
C PRO A 583 22.16 -23.97 -2.98
N LYS A 584 23.06 -23.26 -2.29
CA LYS A 584 22.91 -21.87 -1.80
C LYS A 584 22.58 -20.84 -2.89
N ASP A 585 23.03 -21.08 -4.12
CA ASP A 585 22.75 -20.29 -5.31
C ASP A 585 21.30 -20.43 -5.82
N LYS A 586 20.70 -21.61 -5.62
CA LYS A 586 19.36 -21.98 -6.15
C LYS A 586 18.28 -22.15 -5.07
N ALA A 587 18.66 -22.08 -3.80
CA ALA A 587 17.75 -22.21 -2.66
C ALA A 587 16.81 -21.01 -2.55
N LYS A 588 15.50 -21.29 -2.47
CA LYS A 588 14.46 -20.27 -2.20
C LYS A 588 14.43 -19.87 -0.73
N ASN A 589 14.56 -20.87 0.15
CA ASN A 589 14.46 -20.70 1.59
C ASN A 589 15.85 -20.90 2.21
N LYS A 590 16.42 -19.84 2.77
CA LYS A 590 17.72 -19.89 3.46
C LYS A 590 17.47 -19.72 4.95
N ILE A 591 17.90 -20.69 5.75
CA ILE A 591 17.57 -20.78 7.19
C ILE A 591 18.86 -20.94 7.99
N ILE A 592 19.16 -19.97 8.85
CA ILE A 592 20.26 -20.06 9.83
C ILE A 592 19.72 -20.63 11.13
N ILE A 593 20.30 -21.75 11.60
CA ILE A 593 19.87 -22.47 12.80
C ILE A 593 20.86 -22.24 13.94
N LEU A 594 20.33 -21.80 15.09
CA LEU A 594 21.06 -21.54 16.32
C LEU A 594 20.81 -22.65 17.34
N HIS A 595 21.85 -23.43 17.64
CA HIS A 595 21.78 -24.58 18.54
C HIS A 595 21.56 -24.20 20.00
N GLY A 596 20.88 -25.07 20.76
CA GLY A 596 20.68 -24.95 22.21
C GLY A 596 21.94 -25.22 23.05
N TYR A 597 21.75 -25.38 24.36
CA TYR A 597 22.80 -25.79 25.29
C TYR A 597 23.33 -27.21 24.98
N GLY A 598 24.63 -27.46 25.19
CA GLY A 598 25.23 -28.80 25.03
C GLY A 598 25.23 -29.36 23.60
N SER A 599 24.79 -28.57 22.62
CA SER A 599 24.68 -28.92 21.20
C SER A 599 25.63 -28.05 20.36
N SER A 600 25.72 -28.31 19.06
CA SER A 600 26.66 -27.68 18.12
C SER A 600 26.11 -27.66 16.69
N LYS A 601 26.88 -27.12 15.74
CA LYS A 601 26.61 -27.21 14.28
C LYS A 601 26.46 -28.64 13.73
N LEU A 602 26.86 -29.65 14.52
CA LEU A 602 26.76 -31.06 14.15
C LEU A 602 25.38 -31.68 14.48
N VAL A 603 24.44 -30.91 15.06
CA VAL A 603 23.08 -31.39 15.36
C VAL A 603 22.40 -31.99 14.13
N ASP A 604 21.70 -33.11 14.35
CA ASP A 604 20.98 -33.86 13.33
C ASP A 604 19.57 -33.29 13.13
N LEU A 605 19.29 -32.79 11.92
CA LEU A 605 18.01 -32.15 11.58
C LEU A 605 17.00 -33.21 11.15
N LYS A 606 15.88 -33.31 11.87
CA LYS A 606 14.89 -34.37 11.67
C LYS A 606 13.89 -34.02 10.56
N ILE A 607 14.36 -34.05 9.30
CA ILE A 607 13.62 -33.61 8.09
C ILE A 607 13.86 -34.60 6.92
N THR A 608 12.89 -34.79 6.03
CA THR A 608 13.09 -35.54 4.77
C THR A 608 13.82 -34.71 3.70
N GLN A 609 14.54 -35.40 2.82
CA GLN A 609 15.11 -34.81 1.61
C GLN A 609 14.00 -34.25 0.69
N ASP A 610 12.86 -34.94 0.58
CA ASP A 610 11.71 -34.50 -0.21
C ASP A 610 11.26 -33.07 0.16
N LEU A 611 11.23 -32.75 1.45
CA LEU A 611 10.81 -31.44 1.96
C LEU A 611 11.90 -30.36 1.77
N ILE A 612 13.17 -30.77 1.82
CA ILE A 612 14.30 -29.90 1.45
C ILE A 612 14.21 -29.51 -0.03
N ASP A 613 13.86 -30.44 -0.91
CA ASP A 613 13.80 -30.21 -2.35
C ASP A 613 12.51 -29.50 -2.80
N GLU A 614 11.36 -29.83 -2.21
CA GLU A 614 10.06 -29.16 -2.42
C GLU A 614 10.16 -27.65 -2.17
N PHE A 615 10.64 -27.28 -0.97
CA PHE A 615 10.75 -25.88 -0.55
C PHE A 615 12.10 -25.24 -0.92
N LYS A 616 13.01 -25.99 -1.56
CA LYS A 616 14.39 -25.60 -1.94
C LYS A 616 15.12 -24.93 -0.79
N ILE A 617 15.29 -25.68 0.31
CA ILE A 617 15.80 -25.22 1.59
C ILE A 617 17.31 -25.38 1.69
N TYR A 618 18.01 -24.29 1.93
CA TYR A 618 19.40 -24.26 2.36
C TYR A 618 19.46 -23.99 3.87
N PHE A 619 20.21 -24.81 4.60
CA PHE A 619 20.47 -24.66 6.03
C PHE A 619 21.92 -24.26 6.30
N LEU A 620 22.09 -23.28 7.17
CA LEU A 620 23.38 -22.93 7.78
C LEU A 620 23.31 -23.15 9.29
N LEU A 621 24.24 -23.95 9.82
CA LEU A 621 24.41 -24.15 11.26
C LEU A 621 25.81 -23.68 11.64
N PHE A 622 25.96 -23.06 12.82
CA PHE A 622 27.27 -22.62 13.30
C PHE A 622 27.39 -22.78 14.82
N ASP A 623 28.62 -22.99 15.30
CA ASP A 623 28.90 -23.02 16.73
C ASP A 623 28.88 -21.57 17.24
N ARG A 624 28.05 -21.27 18.24
CA ARG A 624 27.97 -19.91 18.83
C ARG A 624 29.28 -19.54 19.54
N ALA A 625 29.57 -18.24 19.71
CA ALA A 625 30.87 -17.76 20.19
C ALA A 625 31.32 -18.44 21.51
N GLY A 626 32.39 -19.26 21.44
CA GLY A 626 32.91 -20.04 22.57
C GLY A 626 32.30 -21.43 22.78
N TYR A 627 31.53 -21.94 21.82
CA TYR A 627 31.18 -23.37 21.67
C TYR A 627 32.03 -24.04 20.59
N GLY A 628 32.19 -25.36 20.69
CA GLY A 628 32.71 -26.18 19.60
C GLY A 628 34.09 -25.76 19.12
N GLU A 629 34.14 -25.39 17.84
CA GLU A 629 35.35 -24.91 17.15
C GLU A 629 35.29 -23.40 16.87
N SER A 630 34.31 -22.68 17.42
CA SER A 630 34.24 -21.21 17.35
C SER A 630 35.03 -20.57 18.49
N ASP A 631 35.77 -19.51 18.15
CA ASP A 631 36.50 -18.72 19.14
C ASP A 631 35.52 -18.00 20.08
N TYR A 632 35.94 -17.79 21.32
CA TYR A 632 35.13 -17.07 22.31
C TYR A 632 35.14 -15.56 22.08
N HIS A 633 33.99 -14.91 22.28
CA HIS A 633 33.94 -13.45 22.37
C HIS A 633 34.20 -13.01 23.82
N PRO A 634 35.19 -12.15 24.13
CA PRO A 634 35.52 -11.77 25.52
C PRO A 634 34.38 -11.04 26.25
N SER A 635 33.71 -10.11 25.57
CA SER A 635 32.54 -9.36 26.08
C SER A 635 31.25 -9.82 25.40
N ARG A 636 30.99 -11.13 25.41
CA ARG A 636 29.85 -11.74 24.69
C ARG A 636 28.50 -11.23 25.23
N THR A 637 27.62 -10.80 24.33
CA THR A 637 26.25 -10.34 24.62
C THR A 637 25.30 -10.81 23.52
N ILE A 638 23.98 -10.68 23.74
CA ILE A 638 22.95 -10.84 22.70
C ILE A 638 23.24 -10.03 21.42
N LYS A 639 23.86 -8.86 21.56
CA LYS A 639 24.17 -7.93 20.46
C LYS A 639 25.38 -8.41 19.64
N THR A 640 26.43 -8.89 20.30
CA THR A 640 27.59 -9.49 19.60
C THR A 640 27.22 -10.80 18.93
N ASP A 641 26.44 -11.67 19.60
CA ASP A 641 25.90 -12.89 18.98
C ASP A 641 24.98 -12.59 17.79
N THR A 642 24.37 -11.39 17.71
CA THR A 642 23.58 -10.96 16.55
C THR A 642 24.47 -10.53 15.38
N TYR A 643 25.51 -9.72 15.62
CA TYR A 643 26.43 -9.30 14.56
C TYR A 643 27.30 -10.47 14.06
N ASP A 644 27.62 -11.44 14.92
CA ASP A 644 28.24 -12.72 14.52
C ASP A 644 27.39 -13.47 13.48
N ILE A 645 26.05 -13.45 13.59
CA ILE A 645 25.13 -14.04 12.59
C ILE A 645 25.15 -13.24 11.28
N GLU A 646 25.11 -11.91 11.37
CA GLU A 646 25.11 -11.03 10.18
C GLU A 646 26.41 -11.16 9.40
N GLU A 647 27.56 -11.05 10.06
CA GLU A 647 28.87 -11.12 9.41
C GLU A 647 29.17 -12.52 8.86
N LEU A 648 28.74 -13.58 9.56
CA LEU A 648 28.76 -14.95 9.03
C LEU A 648 27.93 -15.08 7.76
N ALA A 649 26.72 -14.50 7.74
CA ALA A 649 25.83 -14.54 6.57
C ALA A 649 26.39 -13.76 5.38
N ASP A 650 27.07 -12.63 5.62
CA ASP A 650 27.71 -11.84 4.56
C ASP A 650 28.96 -12.52 4.00
N LYS A 651 29.86 -13.02 4.87
CA LYS A 651 31.09 -13.68 4.42
C LYS A 651 30.84 -15.02 3.72
N LEU A 652 29.75 -15.72 4.06
CA LEU A 652 29.29 -16.91 3.34
C LEU A 652 28.38 -16.60 2.14
N GLN A 653 28.12 -15.33 1.85
CA GLN A 653 27.28 -14.84 0.74
C GLN A 653 25.89 -15.50 0.72
N ILE A 654 25.27 -15.62 1.91
CA ILE A 654 23.93 -16.22 2.06
C ILE A 654 22.89 -15.37 1.30
N GLY A 655 23.03 -14.04 1.35
CA GLY A 655 22.24 -13.09 0.57
C GLY A 655 21.73 -11.90 1.40
N PRO A 656 20.91 -11.02 0.79
CA PRO A 656 20.41 -9.82 1.47
C PRO A 656 19.46 -10.15 2.62
N LYS A 657 18.63 -11.21 2.49
CA LYS A 657 17.72 -11.68 3.53
C LYS A 657 17.75 -13.20 3.72
N PHE A 658 17.55 -13.64 4.96
CA PHE A 658 17.47 -15.05 5.38
C PHE A 658 16.49 -15.24 6.54
N HIS A 659 16.08 -16.48 6.81
CA HIS A 659 15.33 -16.84 8.01
C HIS A 659 16.28 -17.18 9.15
N VAL A 660 15.88 -16.90 10.40
CA VAL A 660 16.58 -17.37 11.60
C VAL A 660 15.69 -18.28 12.44
N LEU A 661 16.24 -19.41 12.89
CA LEU A 661 15.56 -20.40 13.73
C LEU A 661 16.44 -20.65 14.96
N GLY A 662 15.95 -20.27 16.15
CA GLY A 662 16.66 -20.47 17.40
C GLY A 662 15.91 -21.36 18.38
N MET A 663 16.64 -22.24 19.08
CA MET A 663 16.06 -23.35 19.85
C MET A 663 16.59 -23.34 21.29
N SER A 664 15.72 -23.32 22.30
CA SER A 664 16.12 -23.23 23.72
C SER A 664 17.05 -22.03 23.97
N LEU A 665 18.26 -22.23 24.52
CA LEU A 665 19.26 -21.14 24.66
C LEU A 665 19.72 -20.57 23.31
N GLY A 666 19.60 -21.31 22.21
CA GLY A 666 19.84 -20.80 20.85
C GLY A 666 18.79 -19.80 20.38
N ALA A 667 17.69 -19.60 21.13
CA ALA A 667 16.64 -18.66 20.77
C ALA A 667 16.88 -17.22 21.24
N TYR A 668 17.74 -16.97 22.26
CA TYR A 668 17.94 -15.59 22.72
C TYR A 668 18.59 -14.67 21.66
N PRO A 669 19.55 -15.13 20.82
CA PRO A 669 20.06 -14.32 19.72
C PRO A 669 18.98 -13.95 18.69
N VAL A 670 17.87 -14.69 18.57
CA VAL A 670 16.78 -14.36 17.65
C VAL A 670 16.03 -13.09 18.08
N TYR A 671 15.85 -12.85 19.38
CA TYR A 671 15.36 -11.54 19.86
C TYR A 671 16.33 -10.41 19.50
N GLY A 672 17.64 -10.69 19.52
CA GLY A 672 18.67 -9.77 19.04
C GLY A 672 18.56 -9.51 17.53
N CYS A 673 18.35 -10.55 16.73
CA CYS A 673 18.12 -10.43 15.28
C CYS A 673 16.93 -9.53 14.96
N LEU A 674 15.82 -9.70 15.69
CA LEU A 674 14.62 -8.87 15.56
C LEU A 674 14.86 -7.39 15.97
N LYS A 675 15.80 -7.14 16.88
CA LYS A 675 16.14 -5.78 17.34
C LYS A 675 17.15 -5.05 16.45
N TYR A 676 18.28 -5.69 16.14
CA TYR A 676 19.44 -5.02 15.55
C TYR A 676 19.51 -5.18 14.02
N ILE A 677 19.19 -6.37 13.51
CA ILE A 677 19.30 -6.71 12.07
C ILE A 677 17.96 -7.10 11.39
N PRO A 678 16.78 -6.54 11.75
CA PRO A 678 15.50 -6.96 11.17
C PRO A 678 15.44 -6.82 9.65
N HIS A 679 16.21 -5.88 9.09
CA HIS A 679 16.37 -5.67 7.65
C HIS A 679 16.96 -6.88 6.89
N ARG A 680 17.71 -7.76 7.58
CA ARG A 680 18.26 -9.03 7.05
C ARG A 680 17.28 -10.21 7.15
N LEU A 681 16.11 -10.02 7.75
CA LEU A 681 15.20 -11.14 8.00
C LEU A 681 14.14 -11.28 6.90
N SER A 682 13.97 -12.51 6.44
CA SER A 682 12.76 -12.97 5.72
C SER A 682 11.67 -13.41 6.72
N GLY A 683 12.08 -13.88 7.89
CA GLY A 683 11.22 -14.33 8.98
C GLY A 683 12.06 -14.85 10.16
N ALA A 684 11.43 -15.05 11.31
CA ALA A 684 12.12 -15.53 12.51
C ALA A 684 11.29 -16.58 13.25
N THR A 685 11.94 -17.60 13.80
CA THR A 685 11.28 -18.65 14.58
C THR A 685 12.06 -18.95 15.86
N LEU A 686 11.32 -19.01 16.96
CA LEU A 686 11.84 -19.32 18.28
C LEU A 686 11.13 -20.59 18.79
N VAL A 687 11.89 -21.64 19.11
CA VAL A 687 11.35 -22.92 19.59
C VAL A 687 11.76 -23.11 21.05
N VAL A 688 10.78 -23.30 21.94
CA VAL A 688 10.94 -23.35 23.41
C VAL A 688 11.94 -22.31 23.96
N PRO A 689 11.78 -21.02 23.62
CA PRO A 689 12.81 -20.00 23.86
C PRO A 689 13.09 -19.74 25.34
N LEU A 690 14.34 -19.41 25.66
CA LEU A 690 14.72 -18.81 26.94
C LEU A 690 13.81 -17.61 27.27
N LEU A 691 13.41 -17.53 28.54
CA LEU A 691 12.63 -16.44 29.12
C LEU A 691 13.45 -15.77 30.22
N ASN A 692 13.70 -14.47 30.12
CA ASN A 692 14.34 -13.72 31.20
C ASN A 692 13.26 -13.23 32.19
N PHE A 693 13.34 -13.69 33.45
CA PHE A 693 12.35 -13.37 34.50
C PHE A 693 12.39 -11.89 34.95
N TRP A 694 13.38 -11.12 34.48
CA TRP A 694 13.60 -9.72 34.79
C TRP A 694 13.23 -8.74 33.65
N TRP A 695 12.65 -9.24 32.55
CA TRP A 695 11.89 -8.38 31.62
C TRP A 695 10.66 -7.74 32.32
N SER A 696 9.98 -6.83 31.62
CA SER A 696 8.82 -6.03 32.05
C SER A 696 7.52 -6.83 32.20
N LEU A 697 7.63 -7.97 32.88
CA LEU A 697 6.56 -8.92 33.18
C LEU A 697 5.84 -8.52 34.49
N PRO A 698 4.52 -8.82 34.61
CA PRO A 698 3.81 -8.71 35.87
C PRO A 698 4.51 -9.50 36.99
N GLN A 699 4.63 -8.92 38.18
CA GLN A 699 5.47 -9.50 39.25
C GLN A 699 4.97 -10.86 39.75
N ASN A 700 3.66 -11.13 39.64
CA ASN A 700 3.08 -12.46 39.86
C ASN A 700 3.52 -13.47 38.77
N LEU A 701 3.54 -13.05 37.51
CA LEU A 701 3.91 -13.87 36.36
C LEU A 701 5.41 -14.23 36.39
N SER A 702 6.29 -13.24 36.59
CA SER A 702 7.73 -13.44 36.78
C SER A 702 8.03 -14.42 37.93
N ARG A 703 7.37 -14.22 39.09
CA ARG A 703 7.50 -15.13 40.24
C ARG A 703 6.96 -16.54 39.97
N SER A 704 5.90 -16.68 39.17
CA SER A 704 5.33 -17.99 38.79
C SER A 704 6.28 -18.74 37.86
N ALA A 705 6.75 -18.07 36.80
CA ALA A 705 7.67 -18.65 35.82
C ALA A 705 9.01 -19.06 36.46
N LEU A 706 9.59 -18.23 37.33
CA LEU A 706 10.81 -18.60 38.07
C LEU A 706 10.55 -19.76 39.05
N LYS A 707 9.34 -19.89 39.59
CA LYS A 707 8.95 -21.02 40.48
C LYS A 707 8.81 -22.37 39.77
N LYS A 708 8.71 -22.44 38.42
CA LYS A 708 8.78 -23.71 37.69
C LYS A 708 10.12 -24.44 37.94
N PHE A 709 11.21 -23.70 38.14
CA PHE A 709 12.54 -24.26 38.27
C PHE A 709 12.84 -24.79 39.68
N PRO A 710 13.65 -25.87 39.83
CA PRO A 710 14.20 -26.30 41.10
C PRO A 710 14.88 -25.17 41.87
N ILE A 711 14.84 -25.21 43.21
CA ILE A 711 15.27 -24.08 44.04
C ILE A 711 16.75 -23.72 43.85
N GLN A 712 17.60 -24.72 43.54
CA GLN A 712 19.00 -24.56 43.17
C GLN A 712 19.13 -23.70 41.90
N ASN A 713 18.44 -24.09 40.83
CA ASN A 713 18.40 -23.38 39.55
C ASN A 713 17.93 -21.93 39.77
N GLN A 714 16.89 -21.72 40.58
CA GLN A 714 16.40 -20.37 40.89
C GLN A 714 17.45 -19.49 41.58
N TRP A 715 18.26 -20.05 42.48
CA TRP A 715 19.36 -19.32 43.11
C TRP A 715 20.48 -19.01 42.11
N THR A 716 20.86 -19.97 41.27
CA THR A 716 21.89 -19.76 40.23
C THR A 716 21.48 -18.70 39.21
N LEU A 717 20.21 -18.65 38.82
CA LEU A 717 19.67 -17.59 37.95
C LEU A 717 19.68 -16.22 38.63
N ARG A 718 19.37 -16.14 39.94
CA ARG A 718 19.50 -14.89 40.72
C ARG A 718 20.96 -14.44 40.85
N VAL A 719 21.89 -15.37 41.03
CA VAL A 719 23.34 -15.08 41.03
C VAL A 719 23.78 -14.60 39.65
N ALA A 720 23.32 -15.20 38.56
CA ALA A 720 23.62 -14.76 37.21
C ALA A 720 23.17 -13.33 36.93
N HIS A 721 21.95 -12.96 37.35
CA HIS A 721 21.40 -11.63 37.09
C HIS A 721 21.98 -10.54 38.02
N TYR A 722 22.03 -10.77 39.34
CA TYR A 722 22.49 -9.75 40.30
C TYR A 722 24.01 -9.72 40.52
N PHE A 723 24.70 -10.85 40.31
CA PHE A 723 26.13 -11.02 40.58
C PHE A 723 26.84 -11.83 39.47
N PRO A 724 26.72 -11.47 38.17
CA PRO A 724 27.25 -12.27 37.05
C PRO A 724 28.75 -12.58 37.16
N TRP A 725 29.52 -11.69 37.81
CA TRP A 725 30.94 -11.88 38.08
C TRP A 725 31.22 -13.09 38.99
N LEU A 726 30.31 -13.44 39.91
CA LEU A 726 30.45 -14.56 40.85
C LEU A 726 30.00 -15.90 40.24
N LEU A 727 29.29 -15.89 39.11
CA LEU A 727 28.59 -17.06 38.59
C LEU A 727 29.52 -18.24 38.28
N TYR A 728 30.73 -17.99 37.77
CA TYR A 728 31.69 -19.09 37.49
C TYR A 728 32.13 -19.81 38.77
N TRP A 729 32.46 -19.06 39.83
CA TRP A 729 32.75 -19.64 41.15
C TRP A 729 31.53 -20.41 41.67
N TRP A 730 30.35 -19.81 41.61
CA TRP A 730 29.10 -20.41 42.10
C TRP A 730 28.82 -21.79 41.45
N MET A 731 29.02 -21.91 40.14
CA MET A 731 28.76 -23.17 39.44
C MET A 731 29.87 -24.22 39.59
N THR A 732 31.05 -23.85 40.09
CA THR A 732 32.16 -24.78 40.33
C THR A 732 32.29 -25.23 41.78
N GLN A 733 31.29 -24.92 42.63
CA GLN A 733 31.29 -25.34 44.03
C GLN A 733 31.06 -26.84 44.20
N LYS A 734 31.76 -27.42 45.19
CA LYS A 734 31.61 -28.82 45.61
C LYS A 734 30.76 -28.99 46.88
N TRP A 735 30.35 -27.89 47.52
CA TRP A 735 29.66 -27.89 48.81
C TRP A 735 28.12 -27.83 48.68
N PHE A 736 27.63 -27.47 47.49
CA PHE A 736 26.23 -27.51 47.10
C PHE A 736 26.18 -27.70 45.56
N SER A 737 25.09 -28.26 45.04
CA SER A 737 24.89 -28.31 43.58
C SER A 737 24.23 -27.00 43.09
N PRO A 738 24.79 -26.31 42.08
CA PRO A 738 24.22 -25.09 41.53
C PRO A 738 22.93 -25.36 40.71
N PHE A 739 22.79 -26.56 40.16
CA PHE A 739 21.59 -27.00 39.44
C PHE A 739 21.08 -28.30 40.07
N SER A 740 19.80 -28.63 39.86
CA SER A 740 19.33 -29.99 40.13
C SER A 740 20.03 -30.99 39.20
N GLN A 741 20.45 -32.12 39.75
CA GLN A 741 21.01 -33.24 39.00
C GLN A 741 19.95 -34.28 38.59
N ASN A 742 18.68 -34.05 38.95
CA ASN A 742 17.57 -34.94 38.64
C ASN A 742 16.84 -34.46 37.37
N PRO A 743 17.01 -35.09 36.20
CA PRO A 743 16.40 -34.62 34.96
C PRO A 743 14.86 -34.67 35.01
N ARG A 744 14.25 -35.52 35.83
CA ARG A 744 12.79 -35.59 35.99
C ARG A 744 12.16 -34.31 36.56
N GLU A 745 12.95 -33.44 37.19
CA GLU A 745 12.50 -32.13 37.66
C GLU A 745 12.46 -31.07 36.54
N THR A 746 13.16 -31.27 35.42
CA THR A 746 13.32 -30.27 34.34
C THR A 746 12.93 -30.78 32.94
N MET A 747 12.66 -32.07 32.78
CA MET A 747 12.33 -32.74 31.51
C MET A 747 11.16 -33.71 31.69
N THR A 748 10.36 -33.94 30.65
CA THR A 748 9.35 -35.02 30.63
C THR A 748 10.02 -36.40 30.50
N GLU A 749 9.30 -37.52 30.73
CA GLU A 749 9.87 -38.85 30.44
C GLU A 749 10.16 -39.02 28.93
N ARG A 750 9.38 -38.36 28.06
CA ARG A 750 9.59 -38.31 26.60
C ARG A 750 10.85 -37.52 26.24
N ASP A 751 11.11 -36.40 26.91
CA ASP A 751 12.38 -35.66 26.80
C ASP A 751 13.57 -36.53 27.27
N ILE A 752 13.42 -37.27 28.36
CA ILE A 752 14.47 -38.18 28.87
C ILE A 752 14.73 -39.31 27.86
N GLU A 753 13.70 -39.94 27.30
CA GLU A 753 13.84 -40.92 26.22
C GLU A 753 14.56 -40.35 24.98
N LEU A 754 14.25 -39.11 24.58
CA LEU A 754 14.90 -38.43 23.45
C LEU A 754 16.36 -38.09 23.78
N ALA A 755 16.66 -37.67 25.01
CA ALA A 755 18.01 -37.43 25.50
C ALA A 755 18.84 -38.73 25.53
N ASP A 756 18.29 -39.83 26.03
CA ASP A 756 18.95 -41.14 26.10
C ASP A 756 19.17 -41.76 24.71
N LYS A 757 18.28 -41.48 23.75
CA LYS A 757 18.49 -41.83 22.33
C LYS A 757 19.63 -40.98 21.73
N HIS A 758 19.81 -39.74 22.17
CA HIS A 758 20.85 -38.82 21.68
C HIS A 758 22.21 -38.93 22.39
N THR A 759 22.31 -39.38 23.64
CA THR A 759 23.59 -39.55 24.39
C THR A 759 24.53 -40.57 23.75
N LYS A 760 24.02 -41.43 22.85
CA LYS A 760 24.83 -42.28 21.96
C LYS A 760 25.79 -41.49 21.06
N HIS A 761 25.55 -40.19 20.85
CA HIS A 761 26.46 -39.27 20.16
C HIS A 761 27.32 -38.45 21.15
N HIS A 762 27.96 -39.11 22.13
CA HIS A 762 28.81 -38.50 23.16
C HIS A 762 29.80 -37.45 22.61
N PHE A 763 30.44 -37.78 21.48
CA PHE A 763 31.33 -36.92 20.69
C PHE A 763 30.74 -35.52 20.38
N ILE A 764 29.44 -35.41 20.09
CA ILE A 764 28.80 -34.11 19.78
C ILE A 764 28.75 -33.22 21.04
N LYS A 765 28.45 -33.79 22.21
CA LYS A 765 28.43 -33.04 23.49
C LYS A 765 29.84 -32.64 23.93
N GLU A 766 30.82 -33.54 23.79
CA GLU A 766 32.24 -33.26 24.09
C GLU A 766 32.82 -32.18 23.15
N SER A 767 32.53 -32.28 21.85
CA SER A 767 32.90 -31.25 20.88
C SER A 767 32.24 -29.91 21.23
N ALA A 768 30.92 -29.87 21.43
CA ALA A 768 30.17 -28.66 21.78
C ALA A 768 30.74 -27.94 23.02
N LEU A 769 31.02 -28.70 24.08
CA LEU A 769 31.44 -28.19 25.39
C LEU A 769 32.96 -28.20 25.59
N ARG A 770 33.75 -28.24 24.51
CA ARG A 770 35.23 -28.26 24.51
C ARG A 770 35.89 -27.20 25.40
N GLN A 771 35.26 -26.03 25.55
CA GLN A 771 35.75 -24.92 26.40
C GLN A 771 35.50 -25.15 27.91
N GLY A 772 34.91 -26.28 28.29
CA GLY A 772 34.55 -26.68 29.66
C GLY A 772 33.06 -26.44 29.94
N GLU A 773 32.35 -27.47 30.42
CA GLU A 773 30.89 -27.46 30.64
C GLU A 773 30.40 -26.22 31.42
N TYR A 774 31.01 -25.94 32.57
CA TYR A 774 30.71 -24.76 33.40
C TYR A 774 31.08 -23.43 32.75
N VAL A 775 32.07 -23.39 31.84
CA VAL A 775 32.48 -22.16 31.15
C VAL A 775 31.50 -21.83 30.02
N SER A 776 31.11 -22.83 29.22
CA SER A 776 30.08 -22.67 28.18
C SER A 776 28.73 -22.31 28.81
N MET A 777 28.35 -22.99 29.90
CA MET A 777 27.14 -22.67 30.67
C MET A 777 27.18 -21.25 31.25
N GLN A 778 28.31 -20.81 31.81
CA GLN A 778 28.46 -19.44 32.33
C GLN A 778 28.22 -18.38 31.27
N ARG A 779 28.78 -18.56 30.08
CA ARG A 779 28.65 -17.59 28.98
C ARG A 779 27.23 -17.53 28.43
N ASP A 780 26.57 -18.67 28.26
CA ASP A 780 25.18 -18.71 27.77
C ASP A 780 24.18 -18.18 28.80
N ILE A 781 24.36 -18.48 30.09
CA ILE A 781 23.48 -17.96 31.14
C ILE A 781 23.69 -16.46 31.36
N VAL A 782 24.94 -15.94 31.33
CA VAL A 782 25.15 -14.49 31.38
C VAL A 782 24.51 -13.81 30.16
N ALA A 783 24.85 -14.21 28.93
CA ALA A 783 24.30 -13.56 27.74
C ALA A 783 22.76 -13.64 27.64
N GLY A 784 22.13 -14.70 28.18
CA GLY A 784 20.69 -14.87 28.25
C GLY A 784 19.96 -14.10 29.37
N TYR A 785 20.60 -13.86 30.52
CA TYR A 785 19.96 -13.27 31.72
C TYR A 785 20.51 -11.91 32.18
N ASP A 786 21.56 -11.40 31.54
CA ASP A 786 22.07 -10.03 31.72
C ASP A 786 21.03 -8.96 31.28
N ASN A 787 21.28 -7.71 31.66
CA ASN A 787 20.43 -6.58 31.34
C ASN A 787 20.63 -6.16 29.87
N TRP A 788 19.83 -6.74 28.98
CA TRP A 788 19.83 -6.41 27.54
C TRP A 788 19.51 -4.92 27.31
N GLU A 789 20.05 -4.34 26.24
CA GLU A 789 19.79 -2.93 25.84
C GLU A 789 18.32 -2.66 25.44
N PHE A 790 17.47 -3.70 25.43
CA PHE A 790 16.05 -3.63 25.08
C PHE A 790 15.24 -4.71 25.82
N ASP A 791 13.97 -4.42 26.07
CA ASP A 791 13.00 -5.41 26.52
C ASP A 791 12.30 -6.03 25.31
N PRO A 792 12.21 -7.38 25.19
CA PRO A 792 11.47 -8.01 24.10
C PRO A 792 9.99 -7.62 24.03
N THR A 793 9.35 -7.29 25.16
CA THR A 793 7.93 -6.84 25.19
C THR A 793 7.71 -5.48 24.50
N GLU A 794 8.78 -4.75 24.16
CA GLU A 794 8.74 -3.48 23.42
C GLU A 794 9.25 -3.60 21.96
N LEU A 795 9.38 -4.82 21.42
CA LEU A 795 9.76 -5.01 20.01
C LEU A 795 8.69 -4.49 19.04
N SER A 796 9.13 -3.73 18.04
CA SER A 796 8.32 -3.34 16.88
C SER A 796 8.24 -4.48 15.86
N ASN A 797 7.09 -4.67 15.22
CA ASN A 797 6.94 -5.61 14.09
C ASN A 797 7.94 -5.27 12.97
N PRO A 798 8.89 -6.15 12.62
CA PRO A 798 9.88 -5.89 11.57
C PRO A 798 9.33 -6.03 10.14
N PHE A 799 8.06 -6.45 9.98
CA PHE A 799 7.44 -6.77 8.69
C PHE A 799 6.18 -5.94 8.38
N SER A 800 5.89 -4.88 9.14
CA SER A 800 4.67 -4.06 9.02
C SER A 800 4.44 -3.47 7.62
N ASP A 801 5.51 -3.11 6.93
CA ASP A 801 5.46 -2.27 5.74
C ASP A 801 5.35 -3.11 4.44
N ASP A 802 5.71 -4.39 4.52
CA ASP A 802 5.84 -5.32 3.40
C ASP A 802 4.84 -6.50 3.47
N ASN A 803 4.36 -6.87 4.67
CA ASN A 803 3.54 -8.07 4.96
C ASN A 803 4.12 -9.43 4.48
N LYS A 804 5.37 -9.48 3.99
CA LYS A 804 5.99 -10.67 3.37
C LYS A 804 6.76 -11.60 4.32
N GLY A 805 6.86 -11.26 5.60
CA GLY A 805 7.55 -12.06 6.61
C GLY A 805 6.72 -12.19 7.89
N SER A 806 7.00 -13.21 8.71
CA SER A 806 6.40 -13.33 10.05
C SER A 806 7.34 -13.91 11.10
N VAL A 807 6.96 -13.71 12.37
CA VAL A 807 7.68 -14.19 13.54
C VAL A 807 6.84 -15.23 14.26
N HIS A 808 7.46 -16.34 14.62
CA HIS A 808 6.78 -17.52 15.18
C HIS A 808 7.42 -17.92 16.51
N ILE A 809 6.61 -18.21 17.52
CA ILE A 809 7.04 -18.85 18.76
C ILE A 809 6.35 -20.21 18.83
N TRP A 810 7.13 -21.27 19.07
CA TRP A 810 6.63 -22.63 19.30
C TRP A 810 6.76 -23.00 20.78
N CYS A 811 5.62 -23.21 21.42
CA CYS A 811 5.47 -23.56 22.83
C CYS A 811 5.04 -25.03 22.96
N ALA A 812 5.95 -25.86 23.47
CA ALA A 812 5.62 -27.23 23.88
C ALA A 812 4.85 -27.19 25.21
N LEU A 813 3.67 -27.81 25.28
CA LEU A 813 2.75 -27.62 26.42
C LEU A 813 3.13 -28.41 27.68
N GLU A 814 3.94 -29.47 27.56
CA GLU A 814 4.44 -30.24 28.72
C GLU A 814 5.81 -29.74 29.22
N ASP A 815 6.33 -28.64 28.64
CA ASP A 815 7.64 -28.10 28.97
C ASP A 815 7.71 -27.62 30.44
N LYS A 816 8.57 -28.27 31.22
CA LYS A 816 8.81 -27.97 32.64
C LYS A 816 9.67 -26.73 32.87
N GLN A 817 10.39 -26.25 31.85
CA GLN A 817 11.33 -25.12 31.92
C GLN A 817 10.69 -23.82 31.41
N ILE A 818 9.98 -23.88 30.29
CA ILE A 818 9.40 -22.70 29.63
C ILE A 818 7.99 -22.41 30.18
N SER A 819 7.67 -21.14 30.42
CA SER A 819 6.38 -20.72 30.95
C SER A 819 5.44 -20.28 29.81
N ARG A 820 4.43 -21.12 29.52
CA ARG A 820 3.32 -20.81 28.61
C ARG A 820 2.72 -19.43 28.88
N ASP A 821 2.45 -19.13 30.15
CA ASP A 821 1.80 -17.87 30.56
C ASP A 821 2.65 -16.63 30.23
N VAL A 822 3.99 -16.75 30.27
CA VAL A 822 4.91 -15.68 29.84
C VAL A 822 4.92 -15.55 28.31
N LEU A 823 4.85 -16.66 27.57
CA LEU A 823 4.74 -16.62 26.11
C LEU A 823 3.40 -16.03 25.63
N LEU A 824 2.30 -16.34 26.32
CA LEU A 824 1.00 -15.71 26.10
C LEU A 824 1.06 -14.20 26.39
N TYR A 825 1.67 -13.79 27.50
CA TYR A 825 1.85 -12.36 27.81
C TYR A 825 2.73 -11.64 26.78
N LEU A 826 3.79 -12.28 26.28
CA LEU A 826 4.61 -11.74 25.20
C LEU A 826 3.81 -11.56 23.91
N CYS A 827 2.99 -12.54 23.51
CA CYS A 827 2.17 -12.45 22.30
C CYS A 827 0.96 -11.49 22.45
N ASP A 828 0.42 -11.30 23.65
CA ASP A 828 -0.56 -10.24 23.96
C ASP A 828 0.05 -8.83 23.77
N LYS A 829 1.32 -8.63 24.19
CA LYS A 829 2.05 -7.38 23.95
C LYS A 829 2.49 -7.23 22.49
N LEU A 830 2.74 -8.33 21.80
CA LEU A 830 3.33 -8.40 20.47
C LEU A 830 2.41 -9.22 19.52
N PRO A 831 1.19 -8.73 19.20
CA PRO A 831 0.18 -9.50 18.44
C PRO A 831 0.57 -9.81 16.98
N TRP A 832 1.74 -9.33 16.54
CA TRP A 832 2.39 -9.68 15.27
C TRP A 832 3.25 -10.95 15.35
N ILE A 833 3.49 -11.48 16.56
CA ILE A 833 4.12 -12.78 16.80
C ILE A 833 3.04 -13.87 16.82
N LYS A 834 3.23 -14.90 15.99
CA LYS A 834 2.33 -16.06 15.90
C LYS A 834 2.77 -17.11 16.93
N LEU A 835 1.95 -17.34 17.96
CA LEU A 835 2.16 -18.43 18.91
C LEU A 835 1.60 -19.74 18.36
N HIS A 836 2.41 -20.81 18.42
CA HIS A 836 2.05 -22.18 18.06
C HIS A 836 2.16 -23.04 19.31
N GLU A 837 1.03 -23.56 19.79
CA GLU A 837 0.97 -24.40 20.99
C GLU A 837 0.92 -25.87 20.58
N VAL A 838 1.83 -26.69 21.14
CA VAL A 838 1.96 -28.11 20.78
C VAL A 838 1.65 -29.00 21.99
N PRO A 839 0.49 -29.71 21.97
CA PRO A 839 0.17 -30.74 22.96
C PRO A 839 1.17 -31.91 22.93
N GLU A 840 1.28 -32.64 24.05
CA GLU A 840 2.03 -33.91 24.16
C GLU A 840 3.54 -33.83 23.86
N ALA A 841 4.09 -32.61 23.77
CA ALA A 841 5.49 -32.31 23.51
C ALA A 841 6.18 -31.67 24.72
N GLY A 842 7.43 -32.08 24.95
CA GLY A 842 8.33 -31.53 25.98
C GLY A 842 9.38 -30.56 25.42
N HIS A 843 10.42 -30.28 26.21
CA HIS A 843 11.46 -29.31 25.84
C HIS A 843 12.30 -29.74 24.61
N LEU A 844 12.38 -31.04 24.31
CA LEU A 844 13.16 -31.58 23.19
C LEU A 844 12.34 -31.76 21.90
N ILE A 845 11.21 -31.04 21.75
CA ILE A 845 10.33 -31.03 20.57
C ILE A 845 11.05 -31.00 19.20
N ILE A 846 12.20 -30.33 19.08
CA ILE A 846 13.00 -30.25 17.84
C ILE A 846 13.60 -31.58 17.40
N HIS A 847 13.72 -32.56 18.31
CA HIS A 847 14.25 -33.90 18.05
C HIS A 847 13.16 -34.85 17.52
N GLU A 848 11.91 -34.40 17.43
CA GLU A 848 10.79 -35.15 16.88
C GLU A 848 10.50 -34.74 15.44
N LYS A 849 10.73 -35.67 14.50
CA LYS A 849 10.63 -35.44 13.04
C LYS A 849 9.36 -34.70 12.63
N LYS A 850 8.20 -35.13 13.11
CA LYS A 850 6.90 -34.50 12.80
C LYS A 850 6.90 -33.01 13.16
N HIS A 851 7.27 -32.68 14.40
CA HIS A 851 7.23 -31.30 14.88
C HIS A 851 8.31 -30.43 14.23
N PHE A 852 9.51 -30.97 13.98
CA PHE A 852 10.54 -30.25 13.24
C PHE A 852 10.12 -29.96 11.79
N GLU A 853 9.54 -30.93 11.08
CA GLU A 853 8.99 -30.72 9.73
C GLU A 853 7.85 -29.69 9.72
N ASP A 854 6.94 -29.72 10.71
CA ASP A 854 5.85 -28.75 10.81
C ASP A 854 6.34 -27.31 11.12
N ILE A 855 7.42 -27.18 11.92
CA ILE A 855 8.15 -25.92 12.12
C ILE A 855 8.74 -25.42 10.78
N ILE A 856 9.42 -26.28 10.03
CA ILE A 856 10.07 -25.90 8.76
C ILE A 856 9.05 -25.56 7.66
N LYS A 857 7.95 -26.32 7.53
CA LYS A 857 6.81 -25.98 6.64
C LYS A 857 6.29 -24.58 6.96
N THR A 858 6.11 -24.27 8.24
CA THR A 858 5.60 -22.98 8.73
C THR A 858 6.52 -21.81 8.38
N ILE A 859 7.85 -22.02 8.36
CA ILE A 859 8.82 -21.03 7.89
C ILE A 859 8.74 -20.83 6.36
N CYS A 860 8.53 -21.91 5.60
CA CYS A 860 8.58 -21.87 4.13
C CYS A 860 7.25 -21.50 3.45
N GLN A 861 6.13 -21.40 4.19
CA GLN A 861 4.79 -21.16 3.65
C GLN A 861 4.47 -19.67 3.41
N ILE A 862 4.79 -19.17 2.22
CA ILE A 862 4.24 -17.90 1.72
C ILE A 862 2.81 -18.11 1.20
N MET A 863 1.82 -17.75 2.02
CA MET A 863 0.44 -17.36 1.68
C MET A 863 -0.39 -18.26 0.71
N LEU A 864 0.04 -19.48 0.41
CA LEU A 864 -0.65 -20.41 -0.48
C LEU A 864 -2.09 -20.70 -0.07
N LEU A 865 -2.37 -20.79 1.24
CA LEU A 865 -3.74 -21.00 1.73
C LEU A 865 -4.67 -19.83 1.42
N LEU A 866 -4.18 -18.58 1.47
CA LEU A 866 -5.00 -17.41 1.15
C LEU A 866 -5.26 -17.32 -0.37
N LEU A 867 -4.26 -17.65 -1.20
CA LEU A 867 -4.44 -17.73 -2.65
C LEU A 867 -5.34 -18.91 -3.06
N ALA A 868 -5.30 -20.03 -2.36
CA ALA A 868 -6.23 -21.14 -2.56
C ALA A 868 -7.66 -20.80 -2.12
N ILE A 869 -7.84 -20.11 -0.98
CA ILE A 869 -9.16 -19.67 -0.50
C ILE A 869 -9.73 -18.55 -1.39
N VAL A 870 -8.94 -17.54 -1.75
CA VAL A 870 -9.36 -16.49 -2.70
C VAL A 870 -9.62 -17.12 -4.08
N GLY A 871 -8.77 -18.04 -4.55
CA GLY A 871 -8.99 -18.78 -5.80
C GLY A 871 -10.27 -19.61 -5.79
N LEU A 872 -10.57 -20.32 -4.71
CA LEU A 872 -11.82 -21.06 -4.52
C LEU A 872 -13.03 -20.13 -4.44
N ILE A 873 -12.96 -19.04 -3.67
CA ILE A 873 -14.05 -18.05 -3.57
C ILE A 873 -14.28 -17.39 -4.93
N SER A 874 -13.25 -16.92 -5.62
CA SER A 874 -13.33 -16.37 -6.98
C SER A 874 -13.88 -17.40 -7.97
N TYR A 875 -13.50 -18.68 -7.88
CA TYR A 875 -14.04 -19.75 -8.72
C TYR A 875 -15.53 -20.06 -8.44
N TYR A 876 -15.94 -20.13 -7.17
CA TYR A 876 -17.34 -20.30 -6.78
C TYR A 876 -18.19 -19.10 -7.18
N VAL A 877 -17.71 -17.88 -6.97
CA VAL A 877 -18.34 -16.62 -7.40
C VAL A 877 -18.48 -16.63 -8.93
N TYR A 878 -17.39 -16.82 -9.68
CA TYR A 878 -17.38 -16.93 -11.15
C TYR A 878 -18.38 -17.98 -11.66
N LYS A 879 -18.36 -19.19 -11.09
CA LYS A 879 -19.28 -20.28 -11.45
C LYS A 879 -20.74 -19.98 -11.09
N SER A 880 -21.01 -19.19 -10.06
CA SER A 880 -22.38 -18.78 -9.69
C SER A 880 -22.92 -17.60 -10.51
N ILE A 881 -22.04 -16.85 -11.17
CA ILE A 881 -22.36 -15.67 -11.97
C ILE A 881 -22.58 -16.00 -13.44
N ILE A 882 -21.87 -17.00 -13.97
CA ILE A 882 -22.06 -17.46 -15.35
C ILE A 882 -23.36 -18.28 -15.47
N PRO A 883 -24.27 -17.92 -16.41
CA PRO A 883 -25.43 -18.76 -16.73
C PRO A 883 -24.97 -20.10 -17.30
N PRO A 884 -25.70 -21.21 -17.05
CA PRO A 884 -25.36 -22.51 -17.58
C PRO A 884 -25.28 -22.48 -19.12
N PRO A 885 -24.45 -23.36 -19.73
CA PRO A 885 -24.35 -23.45 -21.18
C PRO A 885 -25.72 -23.76 -21.80
N PRO A 886 -25.99 -23.28 -23.03
CA PRO A 886 -27.17 -23.64 -23.80
C PRO A 886 -27.54 -25.12 -23.70
N ILE A 887 -28.79 -25.41 -23.39
CA ILE A 887 -29.32 -26.77 -23.42
C ILE A 887 -29.58 -27.11 -24.90
N PRO A 888 -28.81 -28.03 -25.52
CA PRO A 888 -28.99 -28.36 -26.93
C PRO A 888 -30.37 -29.00 -27.17
N LEU A 889 -30.83 -28.97 -28.41
CA LEU A 889 -32.05 -29.66 -28.83
C LEU A 889 -31.71 -31.13 -29.16
N PRO A 890 -32.28 -32.14 -28.48
CA PRO A 890 -32.08 -33.55 -28.81
C PRO A 890 -32.36 -33.82 -30.29
N GLU A 891 -31.56 -34.69 -30.91
CA GLU A 891 -31.59 -34.86 -32.36
C GLU A 891 -32.94 -35.41 -32.88
N ASN A 892 -33.60 -36.25 -32.08
CA ASN A 892 -34.96 -36.73 -32.33
C ASN A 892 -36.04 -35.64 -32.22
N VAL A 893 -35.81 -34.62 -31.39
CA VAL A 893 -36.67 -33.43 -31.28
C VAL A 893 -36.38 -32.47 -32.44
N SER A 894 -35.11 -32.22 -32.77
CA SER A 894 -34.72 -31.30 -33.86
C SER A 894 -35.16 -31.74 -35.26
N LYS A 895 -35.51 -33.01 -35.46
CA LYS A 895 -36.08 -33.55 -36.71
C LYS A 895 -37.60 -33.48 -36.80
N ARG A 896 -38.30 -33.05 -35.72
CA ARG A 896 -39.77 -33.04 -35.62
C ARG A 896 -40.41 -31.66 -35.85
N PHE A 897 -39.67 -30.57 -35.66
CA PHE A 897 -40.18 -29.21 -35.70
C PHE A 897 -39.60 -28.42 -36.87
N SER A 898 -40.39 -27.50 -37.42
CA SER A 898 -39.95 -26.56 -38.46
C SER A 898 -38.89 -25.63 -37.88
N ARG A 899 -37.63 -25.85 -38.27
CA ARG A 899 -36.45 -25.06 -37.89
C ARG A 899 -35.68 -24.68 -39.15
N ILE A 900 -35.14 -23.47 -39.21
CA ILE A 900 -34.33 -23.02 -40.35
C ILE A 900 -32.97 -22.49 -39.88
N LYS A 901 -31.92 -22.84 -40.64
CA LYS A 901 -30.52 -22.56 -40.28
C LYS A 901 -30.06 -21.20 -40.80
N LEU A 902 -29.59 -20.36 -39.88
CA LEU A 902 -28.98 -19.06 -40.14
C LEU A 902 -27.52 -19.21 -40.60
N ASN A 903 -26.96 -18.14 -41.15
CA ASN A 903 -25.60 -18.05 -41.68
C ASN A 903 -24.53 -18.27 -40.60
N ASP A 904 -24.80 -17.88 -39.35
CA ASP A 904 -23.92 -18.15 -38.20
C ASP A 904 -24.00 -19.58 -37.66
N GLY A 905 -24.92 -20.39 -38.21
CA GLY A 905 -25.10 -21.80 -37.87
C GLY A 905 -26.17 -22.09 -36.82
N ARG A 906 -26.74 -21.08 -36.14
CA ARG A 906 -27.93 -21.24 -35.28
C ARG A 906 -29.15 -21.62 -36.10
N HIS A 907 -30.15 -22.19 -35.45
CA HIS A 907 -31.47 -22.42 -36.04
C HIS A 907 -32.55 -21.64 -35.30
N LEU A 908 -33.48 -21.04 -36.05
CA LEU A 908 -34.72 -20.51 -35.50
C LEU A 908 -35.88 -21.48 -35.76
N ALA A 909 -36.66 -21.78 -34.73
CA ALA A 909 -37.90 -22.54 -34.84
C ALA A 909 -39.06 -21.62 -35.23
N TYR A 910 -39.92 -22.07 -36.16
CA TYR A 910 -40.98 -21.23 -36.73
C TYR A 910 -42.27 -22.02 -37.01
N LYS A 911 -43.35 -21.29 -37.27
CA LYS A 911 -44.69 -21.82 -37.53
C LYS A 911 -45.39 -20.93 -38.57
N GLU A 912 -45.79 -21.53 -39.68
CA GLU A 912 -46.52 -20.86 -40.77
C GLU A 912 -48.02 -21.15 -40.60
N LEU A 913 -48.88 -20.12 -40.66
CA LEU A 913 -50.34 -20.24 -40.52
C LEU A 913 -51.08 -19.29 -41.48
N GLY A 914 -52.34 -19.60 -41.76
CA GLY A 914 -53.23 -18.78 -42.60
C GLY A 914 -53.09 -19.05 -44.10
N PHE A 915 -53.23 -18.00 -44.90
CA PHE A 915 -53.32 -18.07 -46.36
C PHE A 915 -51.99 -18.50 -47.01
N PRO A 916 -52.00 -19.24 -48.14
CA PRO A 916 -50.76 -19.68 -48.80
C PRO A 916 -49.79 -18.54 -49.14
N LYS A 917 -48.52 -18.70 -48.75
CA LYS A 917 -47.44 -17.68 -48.84
C LYS A 917 -47.21 -17.12 -50.25
N ASP A 918 -47.49 -17.90 -51.28
CA ASP A 918 -47.42 -17.54 -52.70
C ASP A 918 -48.57 -16.63 -53.15
N LYS A 919 -49.73 -16.72 -52.49
CA LYS A 919 -50.98 -16.02 -52.84
C LYS A 919 -51.44 -14.98 -51.81
N ALA A 920 -50.78 -14.93 -50.65
CA ALA A 920 -51.06 -14.00 -49.57
C ALA A 920 -50.74 -12.55 -49.98
N LYS A 921 -51.71 -11.65 -49.79
CA LYS A 921 -51.55 -10.21 -49.99
C LYS A 921 -50.75 -9.60 -48.85
N ASN A 922 -51.07 -9.99 -47.62
CA ASN A 922 -50.46 -9.47 -46.40
C ASN A 922 -49.64 -10.59 -45.74
N LYS A 923 -48.39 -10.30 -45.42
CA LYS A 923 -47.45 -11.28 -44.83
C LYS A 923 -46.93 -10.72 -43.52
N ILE A 924 -47.33 -11.33 -42.41
CA ILE A 924 -47.13 -10.79 -41.06
C ILE A 924 -46.15 -11.68 -40.30
N ILE A 925 -45.02 -11.12 -39.88
CA ILE A 925 -44.12 -11.76 -38.92
C ILE A 925 -44.57 -11.33 -37.52
N PHE A 926 -44.99 -12.30 -36.70
CA PHE A 926 -45.51 -12.06 -35.36
C PHE A 926 -44.46 -12.40 -34.30
N ILE A 927 -44.17 -11.43 -33.43
CA ILE A 927 -43.06 -11.45 -32.49
C ILE A 927 -43.61 -11.60 -31.07
N HIS A 928 -43.48 -12.80 -30.51
CA HIS A 928 -44.08 -13.16 -29.22
C HIS A 928 -43.48 -12.39 -28.04
N GLY A 929 -44.31 -12.12 -27.03
CA GLY A 929 -43.90 -11.49 -25.77
C GLY A 929 -43.08 -12.40 -24.84
N TYR A 930 -42.95 -11.97 -23.59
CA TYR A 930 -42.30 -12.74 -22.52
C TYR A 930 -43.07 -14.04 -22.23
N GLY A 931 -42.35 -15.16 -22.04
CA GLY A 931 -42.94 -16.43 -21.58
C GLY A 931 -43.85 -17.15 -22.59
N ASN A 932 -43.90 -16.66 -23.84
CA ASN A 932 -44.67 -17.21 -24.95
C ASN A 932 -43.71 -17.77 -26.04
N SER A 933 -44.24 -18.29 -27.15
CA SER A 933 -43.50 -18.94 -28.24
C SER A 933 -44.15 -18.68 -29.61
N LYS A 934 -43.58 -19.26 -30.67
CA LYS A 934 -44.20 -19.40 -31.99
C LYS A 934 -45.58 -20.10 -31.98
N ASP A 935 -45.91 -20.81 -30.90
CA ASP A 935 -47.10 -21.64 -30.80
C ASP A 935 -48.32 -20.93 -30.23
N ALA A 936 -48.25 -19.60 -30.05
CA ALA A 936 -49.37 -18.74 -29.70
C ALA A 936 -50.63 -19.01 -30.55
N ASP A 937 -51.80 -19.01 -29.91
CA ASP A 937 -53.09 -19.23 -30.58
C ASP A 937 -53.46 -18.00 -31.45
N LEU A 938 -54.17 -18.23 -32.57
CA LEU A 938 -54.68 -17.17 -33.45
C LEU A 938 -56.06 -16.69 -32.98
N TYR A 939 -56.14 -15.46 -32.46
CA TYR A 939 -57.40 -14.87 -31.97
C TYR A 939 -58.16 -14.12 -33.09
N THR A 940 -58.36 -14.77 -34.23
CA THR A 940 -59.07 -14.24 -35.42
C THR A 940 -59.94 -15.34 -36.03
N THR A 941 -60.97 -14.98 -36.80
CA THR A 941 -61.68 -15.97 -37.64
C THR A 941 -60.97 -16.26 -38.96
N GLN A 942 -61.38 -17.35 -39.63
CA GLN A 942 -60.88 -17.74 -40.94
C GLN A 942 -61.38 -16.79 -42.05
N GLU A 943 -62.60 -16.27 -41.94
CA GLU A 943 -63.14 -15.32 -42.92
C GLU A 943 -62.27 -14.06 -43.03
N MET A 944 -61.76 -13.55 -41.91
CA MET A 944 -60.83 -12.43 -41.90
C MET A 944 -59.45 -12.79 -42.50
N ILE A 945 -58.96 -14.02 -42.29
CA ILE A 945 -57.72 -14.51 -42.90
C ILE A 945 -57.85 -14.54 -44.42
N ASP A 946 -59.00 -14.98 -44.95
CA ASP A 946 -59.27 -15.11 -46.38
C ASP A 946 -59.62 -13.77 -47.04
N GLU A 947 -60.40 -12.91 -46.38
CA GLU A 947 -60.74 -11.54 -46.82
C GLU A 947 -59.47 -10.71 -47.07
N PHE A 948 -58.57 -10.68 -46.08
CA PHE A 948 -57.33 -9.91 -46.15
C PHE A 948 -56.16 -10.72 -46.75
N LYS A 949 -56.36 -12.00 -47.10
CA LYS A 949 -55.36 -12.95 -47.61
C LYS A 949 -54.07 -12.92 -46.79
N ILE A 950 -54.22 -13.18 -45.49
CA ILE A 950 -53.15 -13.05 -44.49
C ILE A 950 -52.36 -14.34 -44.34
N TYR A 951 -51.06 -14.26 -44.58
CA TYR A 951 -50.09 -15.26 -44.14
C TYR A 951 -49.43 -14.80 -42.84
N PHE A 952 -49.40 -15.66 -41.83
CA PHE A 952 -48.70 -15.44 -40.57
C PHE A 952 -47.45 -16.31 -40.47
N LEU A 953 -46.34 -15.68 -40.09
CA LEU A 953 -45.12 -16.35 -39.63
C LEU A 953 -44.90 -16.04 -38.15
N PHE A 954 -45.01 -17.05 -37.31
CA PHE A 954 -44.59 -16.99 -35.91
C PHE A 954 -43.22 -17.66 -35.78
N PHE A 955 -42.35 -17.15 -34.89
CA PHE A 955 -41.05 -17.77 -34.63
C PHE A 955 -40.63 -17.62 -33.17
N ASP A 956 -39.86 -18.59 -32.67
CA ASP A 956 -39.27 -18.52 -31.33
C ASP A 956 -38.05 -17.60 -31.39
N ARG A 957 -38.03 -16.53 -30.57
CA ARG A 957 -36.87 -15.62 -30.49
C ARG A 957 -35.63 -16.37 -29.96
N ALA A 958 -34.42 -15.88 -30.26
CA ALA A 958 -33.18 -16.60 -29.97
C ALA A 958 -33.03 -16.98 -28.48
N GLY A 959 -33.18 -18.29 -28.18
CA GLY A 959 -33.13 -18.84 -26.82
C GLY A 959 -34.50 -19.05 -26.12
N TYR A 960 -35.60 -18.92 -26.86
CA TYR A 960 -36.92 -19.43 -26.52
C TYR A 960 -37.23 -20.73 -27.27
N GLY A 961 -38.15 -21.54 -26.74
CA GLY A 961 -38.74 -22.68 -27.43
C GLY A 961 -37.71 -23.65 -27.99
N GLU A 962 -37.80 -23.94 -29.29
CA GLU A 962 -36.82 -24.75 -30.02
C GLU A 962 -35.83 -23.93 -30.87
N SER A 963 -35.70 -22.61 -30.64
CA SER A 963 -34.66 -21.78 -31.26
C SER A 963 -33.33 -21.88 -30.51
N ASP A 964 -32.22 -21.96 -31.26
CA ASP A 964 -30.88 -21.92 -30.68
C ASP A 964 -30.60 -20.53 -30.08
N PRO A 965 -30.04 -20.44 -28.85
CA PRO A 965 -29.77 -19.16 -28.22
C PRO A 965 -28.58 -18.43 -28.87
N ASN A 966 -28.71 -17.11 -28.98
CA ASN A 966 -27.61 -16.22 -29.32
C ASN A 966 -26.91 -15.76 -28.02
N PRO A 967 -25.60 -16.02 -27.82
CA PRO A 967 -24.85 -15.50 -26.67
C PRO A 967 -24.67 -13.97 -26.71
N SER A 968 -24.56 -13.41 -27.91
CA SER A 968 -24.34 -11.98 -28.17
C SER A 968 -25.65 -11.23 -28.49
N ARG A 969 -26.76 -11.68 -27.90
CA ARG A 969 -28.11 -11.22 -28.22
C ARG A 969 -28.32 -9.74 -27.88
N THR A 970 -28.74 -8.96 -28.86
CA THR A 970 -29.08 -7.54 -28.76
C THR A 970 -30.33 -7.22 -29.59
N LEU A 971 -30.90 -6.03 -29.42
CA LEU A 971 -31.92 -5.46 -30.31
C LEU A 971 -31.57 -5.61 -31.80
N LYS A 972 -30.28 -5.42 -32.15
CA LYS A 972 -29.76 -5.39 -33.51
C LYS A 972 -29.65 -6.80 -34.09
N THR A 973 -29.16 -7.78 -33.32
CA THR A 973 -29.14 -9.18 -33.75
C THR A 973 -30.55 -9.77 -33.86
N ASP A 974 -31.45 -9.47 -32.93
CA ASP A 974 -32.86 -9.92 -33.03
C ASP A 974 -33.56 -9.33 -34.27
N THR A 975 -33.11 -8.17 -34.77
CA THR A 975 -33.61 -7.58 -36.01
C THR A 975 -33.09 -8.31 -37.25
N TYR A 976 -31.79 -8.62 -37.31
CA TYR A 976 -31.22 -9.37 -38.43
C TYR A 976 -31.65 -10.84 -38.44
N ASP A 977 -31.91 -11.44 -37.27
CA ASP A 977 -32.54 -12.76 -37.13
C ASP A 977 -33.92 -12.79 -37.81
N ILE A 978 -34.72 -11.71 -37.71
CA ILE A 978 -36.01 -11.58 -38.39
C ILE A 978 -35.83 -11.41 -39.90
N GLU A 979 -34.86 -10.60 -40.33
CA GLU A 979 -34.58 -10.38 -41.75
C GLU A 979 -34.12 -11.68 -42.43
N GLU A 980 -33.13 -12.36 -41.87
CA GLU A 980 -32.60 -13.59 -42.44
C GLU A 980 -33.65 -14.72 -42.40
N LEU A 981 -34.46 -14.81 -41.33
CA LEU A 981 -35.61 -15.72 -41.30
C LEU A 981 -36.58 -15.46 -42.47
N ALA A 982 -36.86 -14.20 -42.77
CA ALA A 982 -37.76 -13.83 -43.86
C ALA A 982 -37.18 -14.18 -45.25
N ASP A 983 -35.87 -14.02 -45.44
CA ASP A 983 -35.19 -14.38 -46.69
C ASP A 983 -35.06 -15.89 -46.89
N LYS A 984 -34.64 -16.62 -45.84
CA LYS A 984 -34.49 -18.08 -45.89
C LYS A 984 -35.82 -18.79 -46.12
N LEU A 985 -36.92 -18.25 -45.59
CA LEU A 985 -38.29 -18.75 -45.81
C LEU A 985 -38.95 -18.20 -47.08
N GLN A 986 -38.27 -17.34 -47.84
CA GLN A 986 -38.76 -16.71 -49.06
C GLN A 986 -40.11 -15.99 -48.86
N ILE A 987 -40.24 -15.26 -47.74
CA ILE A 987 -41.44 -14.48 -47.43
C ILE A 987 -41.64 -13.37 -48.49
N GLY A 988 -40.55 -12.72 -48.89
CA GLY A 988 -40.51 -11.72 -49.95
C GLY A 988 -39.64 -10.51 -49.59
N PRO A 989 -39.51 -9.53 -50.51
CA PRO A 989 -38.69 -8.34 -50.27
C PRO A 989 -39.26 -7.45 -49.17
N LYS A 990 -40.58 -7.48 -48.93
CA LYS A 990 -41.23 -6.74 -47.84
C LYS A 990 -42.29 -7.57 -47.12
N PHE A 991 -42.46 -7.28 -45.82
CA PHE A 991 -43.43 -7.91 -44.92
C PHE A 991 -43.90 -6.91 -43.83
N HIS A 992 -44.91 -7.28 -43.06
CA HIS A 992 -45.41 -6.54 -41.91
C HIS A 992 -44.85 -7.16 -40.63
N VAL A 993 -44.63 -6.37 -39.58
CA VAL A 993 -44.20 -6.87 -38.26
C VAL A 993 -45.20 -6.49 -37.17
N VAL A 994 -45.54 -7.45 -36.30
CA VAL A 994 -46.43 -7.23 -35.15
C VAL A 994 -45.74 -7.75 -33.91
N GLY A 995 -45.51 -6.90 -32.90
CA GLY A 995 -44.81 -7.25 -31.67
C GLY A 995 -45.54 -6.78 -30.43
N MET A 996 -45.68 -7.66 -29.44
CA MET A 996 -46.31 -7.36 -28.14
C MET A 996 -45.28 -7.32 -27.01
N SER A 997 -45.38 -6.34 -26.09
CA SER A 997 -44.64 -6.32 -24.83
C SER A 997 -43.11 -6.38 -25.09
N LEU A 998 -42.37 -7.36 -24.54
CA LEU A 998 -40.96 -7.58 -24.92
C LEU A 998 -40.78 -7.98 -26.39
N GLY A 999 -41.77 -8.61 -27.04
CA GLY A 999 -41.78 -8.85 -28.47
C GLY A 999 -41.92 -7.58 -29.32
N ALA A 1000 -42.19 -6.42 -28.72
CA ALA A 1000 -42.21 -5.15 -29.42
C ALA A 1000 -40.83 -4.50 -29.58
N TYR A 1001 -39.79 -4.88 -28.81
CA TYR A 1001 -38.47 -4.25 -29.00
C TYR A 1001 -37.84 -4.54 -30.36
N PRO A 1002 -37.90 -5.78 -30.91
CA PRO A 1002 -37.38 -6.02 -32.25
C PRO A 1002 -38.14 -5.20 -33.31
N VAL A 1003 -39.38 -4.76 -33.07
CA VAL A 1003 -40.09 -3.86 -33.98
C VAL A 1003 -39.44 -2.46 -34.05
N TYR A 1004 -39.02 -1.88 -32.91
CA TYR A 1004 -38.22 -0.65 -32.93
C TYR A 1004 -36.89 -0.86 -33.68
N GLY A 1005 -36.28 -2.05 -33.54
CA GLY A 1005 -35.10 -2.46 -34.30
C GLY A 1005 -35.36 -2.56 -35.80
N CYS A 1006 -36.48 -3.17 -36.21
CA CYS A 1006 -36.91 -3.27 -37.60
C CYS A 1006 -37.10 -1.88 -38.24
N LEU A 1007 -37.70 -0.94 -37.50
CA LEU A 1007 -37.88 0.45 -37.92
C LEU A 1007 -36.55 1.21 -38.05
N LYS A 1008 -35.49 0.82 -37.33
CA LYS A 1008 -34.16 1.45 -37.39
C LYS A 1008 -33.25 0.84 -38.45
N TYR A 1009 -33.09 -0.48 -38.44
CA TYR A 1009 -32.02 -1.16 -39.19
C TYR A 1009 -32.49 -1.77 -40.52
N ILE A 1010 -33.75 -2.21 -40.61
CA ILE A 1010 -34.32 -2.83 -41.83
C ILE A 1010 -35.62 -2.14 -42.33
N PRO A 1011 -35.80 -0.80 -42.23
CA PRO A 1011 -37.07 -0.15 -42.61
C PRO A 1011 -37.47 -0.42 -44.07
N HIS A 1012 -36.47 -0.61 -44.94
CA HIS A 1012 -36.67 -0.96 -46.34
C HIS A 1012 -37.42 -2.29 -46.55
N ARG A 1013 -37.36 -3.23 -45.59
CA ARG A 1013 -38.09 -4.52 -45.59
C ARG A 1013 -39.54 -4.42 -45.13
N LEU A 1014 -40.00 -3.26 -44.68
CA LEU A 1014 -41.34 -3.14 -44.09
C LEU A 1014 -42.42 -2.73 -45.11
N CYS A 1015 -43.61 -3.30 -44.94
CA CYS A 1015 -44.90 -2.82 -45.47
C CYS A 1015 -45.73 -2.12 -44.38
N GLY A 1016 -45.48 -2.42 -43.10
CA GLY A 1016 -46.21 -1.86 -41.96
C GLY A 1016 -45.71 -2.45 -40.64
N ALA A 1017 -46.00 -1.79 -39.53
CA ALA A 1017 -45.58 -2.25 -38.20
C ALA A 1017 -46.64 -1.96 -37.13
N SER A 1018 -46.87 -2.89 -36.21
CA SER A 1018 -47.69 -2.65 -35.00
C SER A 1018 -46.93 -3.01 -33.74
N LEU A 1019 -46.80 -2.03 -32.84
CA LEU A 1019 -46.29 -2.20 -31.48
C LEU A 1019 -47.48 -2.24 -30.52
N VAL A 1020 -47.61 -3.32 -29.74
CA VAL A 1020 -48.73 -3.53 -28.82
C VAL A 1020 -48.21 -3.59 -27.38
N VAL A 1021 -48.68 -2.68 -26.52
CA VAL A 1021 -48.14 -2.44 -25.17
C VAL A 1021 -46.60 -2.52 -25.12
N PRO A 1022 -45.87 -1.77 -25.99
CA PRO A 1022 -44.43 -1.91 -26.13
C PRO A 1022 -43.70 -1.55 -24.83
N LEU A 1023 -42.59 -2.24 -24.55
CA LEU A 1023 -41.80 -1.89 -23.36
C LEU A 1023 -41.27 -0.45 -23.43
N ILE A 1024 -41.02 0.09 -22.25
CA ILE A 1024 -40.30 1.35 -22.04
C ILE A 1024 -38.91 1.00 -21.51
N ASN A 1025 -37.85 1.36 -22.24
CA ASN A 1025 -36.50 1.30 -21.69
C ASN A 1025 -36.24 2.56 -20.86
N PHE A 1026 -36.02 2.40 -19.56
CA PHE A 1026 -35.92 3.51 -18.60
C PHE A 1026 -34.59 4.30 -18.67
N TRP A 1027 -33.74 4.01 -19.67
CA TRP A 1027 -32.45 4.64 -19.91
C TRP A 1027 -32.32 5.28 -21.31
N TRP A 1028 -33.44 5.48 -22.03
CA TRP A 1028 -33.46 6.28 -23.26
C TRP A 1028 -33.01 7.72 -22.97
N ARG A 1029 -32.02 8.23 -23.71
CA ARG A 1029 -31.20 9.40 -23.34
C ARG A 1029 -31.85 10.75 -23.64
N ARG A 1030 -32.62 10.82 -24.73
CA ARG A 1030 -33.35 11.99 -25.24
C ARG A 1030 -34.80 12.04 -24.78
N MET A 1031 -35.26 11.01 -24.06
CA MET A 1031 -36.60 10.95 -23.47
C MET A 1031 -36.61 11.75 -22.14
N PRO A 1032 -37.69 12.50 -21.83
CA PRO A 1032 -37.72 13.31 -20.62
C PRO A 1032 -37.57 12.45 -19.35
N GLN A 1033 -36.47 12.66 -18.61
CA GLN A 1033 -36.12 11.83 -17.46
C GLN A 1033 -37.22 11.80 -16.38
N HIS A 1034 -38.06 12.83 -16.28
CA HIS A 1034 -39.21 12.82 -15.37
C HIS A 1034 -40.30 11.80 -15.77
N LEU A 1035 -40.55 11.61 -17.07
CA LEU A 1035 -41.47 10.59 -17.59
C LEU A 1035 -40.89 9.18 -17.40
N LEU A 1036 -39.61 8.97 -17.70
CA LEU A 1036 -38.94 7.68 -17.43
C LEU A 1036 -38.91 7.36 -15.93
N ASN A 1037 -38.69 8.36 -15.08
CA ASN A 1037 -38.74 8.24 -13.62
C ASN A 1037 -40.16 8.00 -13.08
N ALA A 1038 -41.21 8.38 -13.80
CA ALA A 1038 -42.59 8.02 -13.49
C ALA A 1038 -42.88 6.57 -13.94
N ALA A 1039 -42.50 6.23 -15.17
CA ALA A 1039 -42.73 4.91 -15.77
C ALA A 1039 -42.00 3.79 -15.00
N ILE A 1040 -40.78 4.02 -14.51
CA ILE A 1040 -40.10 3.02 -13.66
C ILE A 1040 -40.73 2.90 -12.25
N LYS A 1041 -41.45 3.92 -11.76
CA LYS A 1041 -42.05 3.91 -10.41
C LYS A 1041 -43.31 3.05 -10.29
N ILE A 1042 -44.08 2.88 -11.36
CA ILE A 1042 -45.30 2.03 -11.33
C ILE A 1042 -44.95 0.55 -11.10
N LEU A 1043 -43.75 0.14 -11.50
CA LEU A 1043 -43.25 -1.22 -11.31
C LEU A 1043 -42.97 -1.54 -9.82
N PRO A 1044 -43.12 -2.81 -9.39
CA PRO A 1044 -42.67 -3.27 -8.07
C PRO A 1044 -41.19 -2.92 -7.80
N PHE A 1045 -40.87 -2.55 -6.57
CA PHE A 1045 -39.50 -2.16 -6.15
C PHE A 1045 -38.49 -3.27 -6.42
N GLU A 1046 -38.91 -4.51 -6.16
CA GLU A 1046 -38.26 -5.78 -6.44
C GLU A 1046 -37.81 -5.88 -7.91
N PHE A 1047 -38.70 -5.52 -8.83
CA PHE A 1047 -38.43 -5.54 -10.27
C PHE A 1047 -37.59 -4.33 -10.71
N ARG A 1048 -37.79 -3.14 -10.13
CA ARG A 1048 -36.94 -1.95 -10.38
C ARG A 1048 -35.46 -2.20 -10.06
N LEU A 1049 -35.16 -2.88 -8.95
CA LEU A 1049 -33.79 -3.27 -8.61
C LEU A 1049 -33.21 -4.23 -9.65
N THR A 1050 -33.98 -5.25 -10.04
CA THR A 1050 -33.57 -6.24 -11.03
C THR A 1050 -33.26 -5.60 -12.40
N LEU A 1051 -34.05 -4.63 -12.84
CA LEU A 1051 -33.76 -3.88 -14.08
C LEU A 1051 -32.50 -2.99 -13.96
N ARG A 1052 -32.25 -2.37 -12.79
CA ARG A 1052 -31.00 -1.61 -12.57
C ARG A 1052 -29.76 -2.51 -12.62
N VAL A 1053 -29.84 -3.71 -12.04
CA VAL A 1053 -28.76 -4.71 -12.15
C VAL A 1053 -28.57 -5.11 -13.62
N ALA A 1054 -29.65 -5.32 -14.38
CA ALA A 1054 -29.56 -5.64 -15.80
C ALA A 1054 -28.89 -4.55 -16.64
N HIS A 1055 -29.16 -3.27 -16.35
CA HIS A 1055 -28.60 -2.15 -17.11
C HIS A 1055 -27.13 -1.85 -16.74
N TYR A 1056 -26.80 -1.72 -15.45
CA TYR A 1056 -25.47 -1.32 -14.99
C TYR A 1056 -24.49 -2.50 -14.79
N CYS A 1057 -24.99 -3.69 -14.46
CA CYS A 1057 -24.21 -4.89 -14.18
C CYS A 1057 -24.79 -6.15 -14.86
N PRO A 1058 -25.02 -6.16 -16.19
CA PRO A 1058 -25.69 -7.27 -16.91
C PRO A 1058 -25.05 -8.65 -16.67
N TRP A 1059 -23.72 -8.66 -16.47
CA TRP A 1059 -22.94 -9.85 -16.14
C TRP A 1059 -23.35 -10.50 -14.81
N LEU A 1060 -23.82 -9.73 -13.83
CA LEU A 1060 -24.26 -10.19 -12.51
C LEU A 1060 -25.73 -10.66 -12.51
N LEU A 1061 -26.51 -10.36 -13.56
CA LEU A 1061 -27.96 -10.54 -13.57
C LEU A 1061 -28.39 -12.01 -13.40
N TYR A 1062 -27.63 -12.98 -13.92
CA TYR A 1062 -27.96 -14.41 -13.72
C TYR A 1062 -27.92 -14.81 -12.24
N TRP A 1063 -26.84 -14.45 -11.55
CA TRP A 1063 -26.68 -14.69 -10.12
C TRP A 1063 -27.80 -13.99 -9.34
N TRP A 1064 -28.00 -12.70 -9.60
CA TRP A 1064 -29.06 -11.90 -8.97
C TRP A 1064 -30.44 -12.56 -9.10
N MET A 1065 -30.78 -13.04 -10.30
CA MET A 1065 -32.08 -13.67 -10.56
C MET A 1065 -32.26 -15.05 -9.89
N THR A 1066 -31.17 -15.79 -9.65
CA THR A 1066 -31.19 -17.12 -9.02
C THR A 1066 -31.11 -17.09 -7.48
N GLN A 1067 -30.94 -15.90 -6.88
CA GLN A 1067 -30.80 -15.75 -5.43
C GLN A 1067 -32.15 -15.77 -4.69
N LYS A 1068 -32.38 -16.80 -3.86
CA LYS A 1068 -33.59 -16.92 -3.00
C LYS A 1068 -33.84 -15.74 -2.04
N TRP A 1069 -32.78 -15.01 -1.71
CA TRP A 1069 -32.74 -13.90 -0.77
C TRP A 1069 -32.93 -12.52 -1.43
N PHE A 1070 -32.88 -12.45 -2.77
CA PHE A 1070 -33.36 -11.28 -3.50
C PHE A 1070 -34.77 -11.55 -4.02
N PRO A 1071 -35.74 -10.65 -3.79
CA PRO A 1071 -37.08 -10.84 -4.33
C PRO A 1071 -37.03 -10.57 -5.84
N THR A 1072 -37.00 -11.64 -6.63
CA THR A 1072 -37.07 -11.61 -8.11
C THR A 1072 -38.49 -11.85 -8.62
N SER A 1073 -39.43 -12.12 -7.70
CA SER A 1073 -40.84 -12.44 -7.98
C SER A 1073 -41.60 -11.26 -8.58
N ARG A 1074 -41.90 -11.37 -9.88
CA ARG A 1074 -43.06 -10.72 -10.49
C ARG A 1074 -44.32 -11.45 -10.01
N ASP A 1075 -44.84 -11.06 -8.83
CA ASP A 1075 -46.19 -11.46 -8.43
C ASP A 1075 -47.20 -10.89 -9.45
N PRO A 1076 -47.89 -11.73 -10.24
CA PRO A 1076 -48.78 -11.24 -11.30
C PRO A 1076 -49.90 -10.35 -10.75
N LYS A 1077 -50.33 -10.57 -9.50
CA LYS A 1077 -51.38 -9.77 -8.85
C LYS A 1077 -50.96 -8.32 -8.61
N LYS A 1078 -49.65 -8.03 -8.57
CA LYS A 1078 -49.10 -6.66 -8.48
C LYS A 1078 -49.00 -5.97 -9.85
N THR A 1079 -48.87 -6.72 -10.95
CA THR A 1079 -48.49 -6.17 -12.28
C THR A 1079 -49.55 -6.36 -13.38
N MET A 1080 -50.65 -7.05 -13.09
CA MET A 1080 -51.71 -7.37 -14.05
C MET A 1080 -53.08 -6.84 -13.58
N THR A 1081 -54.01 -6.57 -14.50
CA THR A 1081 -55.42 -6.34 -14.18
C THR A 1081 -56.11 -7.65 -13.75
N LYS A 1082 -57.37 -7.60 -13.28
CA LYS A 1082 -58.16 -8.83 -13.08
C LYS A 1082 -58.37 -9.56 -14.41
N ARG A 1083 -58.64 -8.81 -15.49
CA ARG A 1083 -58.88 -9.35 -16.82
C ARG A 1083 -57.65 -10.05 -17.40
N ASP A 1084 -56.47 -9.46 -17.23
CA ASP A 1084 -55.20 -10.08 -17.62
C ASP A 1084 -54.96 -11.42 -16.92
N LEU A 1085 -55.35 -11.56 -15.65
CA LEU A 1085 -55.23 -12.83 -14.92
C LEU A 1085 -56.22 -13.90 -15.44
N GLU A 1086 -57.46 -13.52 -15.73
CA GLU A 1086 -58.45 -14.40 -16.38
C GLU A 1086 -57.93 -14.89 -17.75
N LEU A 1087 -57.42 -13.97 -18.59
CA LEU A 1087 -56.83 -14.30 -19.89
C LEU A 1087 -55.59 -15.19 -19.75
N ALA A 1088 -54.73 -14.93 -18.75
CA ALA A 1088 -53.59 -15.78 -18.46
C ALA A 1088 -54.02 -17.21 -18.08
N GLU A 1089 -55.07 -17.38 -17.26
CA GLU A 1089 -55.61 -18.71 -16.91
C GLU A 1089 -56.25 -19.43 -18.11
N ILE A 1090 -56.97 -18.71 -18.98
CA ILE A 1090 -57.61 -19.27 -20.18
C ILE A 1090 -56.57 -19.72 -21.23
N HIS A 1091 -55.46 -18.99 -21.40
CA HIS A 1091 -54.51 -19.22 -22.49
C HIS A 1091 -53.20 -19.93 -22.06
N THR A 1092 -52.85 -19.98 -20.77
CA THR A 1092 -51.62 -20.67 -20.31
C THR A 1092 -51.83 -22.18 -20.18
N LYS A 1093 -51.69 -22.92 -21.28
CA LYS A 1093 -51.52 -24.38 -21.23
C LYS A 1093 -50.16 -24.67 -20.59
N GLN A 1094 -50.14 -25.39 -19.46
CA GLN A 1094 -48.93 -25.70 -18.66
C GLN A 1094 -47.73 -26.17 -19.52
N SER A 1095 -48.00 -27.05 -20.49
CA SER A 1095 -47.01 -27.63 -21.41
C SER A 1095 -46.36 -26.62 -22.35
N TYR A 1096 -47.04 -25.53 -22.74
CA TYR A 1096 -46.40 -24.47 -23.52
C TYR A 1096 -45.34 -23.75 -22.67
N LYS A 1097 -45.64 -23.41 -21.41
CA LYS A 1097 -44.70 -22.66 -20.55
C LYS A 1097 -43.38 -23.40 -20.37
N GLU A 1098 -43.44 -24.72 -20.24
CA GLU A 1098 -42.27 -25.61 -20.12
C GLU A 1098 -41.46 -25.70 -21.43
N SER A 1099 -42.09 -25.72 -22.61
CA SER A 1099 -41.35 -25.65 -23.89
C SER A 1099 -40.79 -24.23 -24.16
N CYS A 1100 -41.57 -23.19 -23.91
CA CYS A 1100 -41.16 -21.79 -24.14
C CYS A 1100 -39.87 -21.44 -23.41
N LEU A 1101 -39.75 -21.84 -22.14
CA LEU A 1101 -38.63 -21.54 -21.25
C LEU A 1101 -37.62 -22.70 -21.15
N ARG A 1102 -37.51 -23.51 -22.22
CA ARG A 1102 -36.60 -24.68 -22.35
C ARG A 1102 -35.17 -24.46 -21.82
N GLN A 1103 -34.61 -23.27 -22.03
CA GLN A 1103 -33.23 -22.93 -21.61
C GLN A 1103 -33.10 -22.67 -20.10
N GLY A 1104 -34.20 -22.75 -19.35
CA GLY A 1104 -34.33 -22.38 -17.94
C GLY A 1104 -34.93 -20.97 -17.80
N GLU A 1105 -35.93 -20.82 -16.92
CA GLU A 1105 -36.68 -19.56 -16.72
C GLU A 1105 -35.74 -18.35 -16.55
N TYR A 1106 -34.78 -18.41 -15.63
CA TYR A 1106 -33.84 -17.33 -15.39
C TYR A 1106 -32.91 -17.05 -16.59
N VAL A 1107 -32.52 -18.06 -17.37
CA VAL A 1107 -31.62 -17.92 -18.51
C VAL A 1107 -32.33 -17.22 -19.69
N SER A 1108 -33.55 -17.66 -20.03
CA SER A 1108 -34.37 -17.00 -21.05
C SER A 1108 -34.75 -15.58 -20.62
N THR A 1109 -35.13 -15.38 -19.35
CA THR A 1109 -35.52 -14.07 -18.81
C THR A 1109 -34.35 -13.08 -18.77
N GLN A 1110 -33.17 -13.51 -18.33
CA GLN A 1110 -31.96 -12.68 -18.29
C GLN A 1110 -31.65 -12.12 -19.68
N ARG A 1111 -31.66 -12.98 -20.72
CA ARG A 1111 -31.40 -12.57 -22.11
C ARG A 1111 -32.45 -11.57 -22.62
N ASP A 1112 -33.73 -11.79 -22.31
CA ASP A 1112 -34.82 -10.89 -22.70
C ASP A 1112 -34.74 -9.52 -22.01
N ILE A 1113 -34.36 -9.49 -20.73
CA ILE A 1113 -34.17 -8.23 -19.99
C ILE A 1113 -32.93 -7.48 -20.50
N ILE A 1114 -31.80 -8.16 -20.73
CA ILE A 1114 -30.56 -7.51 -21.23
C ILE A 1114 -30.77 -6.92 -22.63
N ALA A 1115 -31.44 -7.61 -23.54
CA ALA A 1115 -31.72 -7.09 -24.88
C ALA A 1115 -32.75 -5.93 -24.86
N GLY A 1116 -33.79 -6.01 -24.02
CA GLY A 1116 -34.83 -4.98 -23.92
C GLY A 1116 -34.42 -3.71 -23.15
N TYR A 1117 -33.69 -3.85 -22.04
CA TYR A 1117 -33.35 -2.76 -21.10
C TYR A 1117 -31.86 -2.40 -21.08
N GLY A 1118 -31.03 -3.08 -21.87
CA GLY A 1118 -29.62 -2.73 -22.05
C GLY A 1118 -29.41 -1.42 -22.82
N ASN A 1119 -28.15 -1.12 -23.12
CA ASN A 1119 -27.78 0.06 -23.90
C ASN A 1119 -28.19 -0.11 -25.37
N TRP A 1120 -29.14 0.69 -25.83
CA TRP A 1120 -29.51 0.80 -27.26
C TRP A 1120 -28.66 1.88 -27.94
N GLU A 1121 -28.43 1.72 -29.25
CA GLU A 1121 -27.71 2.70 -30.08
C GLU A 1121 -28.54 3.96 -30.40
N PHE A 1122 -29.84 3.95 -30.09
CA PHE A 1122 -30.79 5.02 -30.39
C PHE A 1122 -32.01 5.00 -29.43
N ASP A 1123 -32.67 6.13 -29.29
CA ASP A 1123 -33.97 6.27 -28.61
C ASP A 1123 -35.13 6.24 -29.64
N PRO A 1124 -36.36 5.81 -29.28
CA PRO A 1124 -37.47 5.71 -30.22
C PRO A 1124 -37.76 6.99 -30.99
N THR A 1125 -37.60 8.16 -30.35
CA THR A 1125 -37.79 9.49 -30.95
C THR A 1125 -36.74 9.88 -32.01
N GLU A 1126 -35.73 9.03 -32.24
CA GLU A 1126 -34.74 9.15 -33.32
C GLU A 1126 -35.02 8.20 -34.51
N LEU A 1127 -36.25 7.71 -34.62
CA LEU A 1127 -36.73 6.97 -35.78
C LEU A 1127 -37.22 7.93 -36.88
N ASN A 1128 -36.81 7.66 -38.11
CA ASN A 1128 -37.33 8.33 -39.30
C ASN A 1128 -38.58 7.58 -39.79
N ASN A 1129 -39.52 8.28 -40.45
CA ASN A 1129 -40.68 7.63 -41.07
C ASN A 1129 -40.22 6.71 -42.21
N PRO A 1130 -40.43 5.38 -42.14
CA PRO A 1130 -39.97 4.44 -43.17
C PRO A 1130 -40.83 4.46 -44.45
N PHE A 1131 -41.92 5.23 -44.48
CA PHE A 1131 -42.89 5.29 -45.58
C PHE A 1131 -43.02 6.68 -46.22
N SER A 1132 -42.11 7.61 -45.90
CA SER A 1132 -42.12 9.00 -46.41
C SER A 1132 -42.21 9.09 -47.94
N ASP A 1133 -41.45 8.23 -48.62
CA ASP A 1133 -41.24 8.31 -50.07
C ASP A 1133 -42.29 7.49 -50.85
N SER A 1134 -43.06 6.64 -50.14
CA SER A 1134 -43.99 5.67 -50.75
C SER A 1134 -45.47 6.04 -50.56
N ASN A 1135 -45.81 6.75 -49.47
CA ASN A 1135 -47.18 6.87 -48.94
C ASN A 1135 -47.94 5.52 -48.84
N LYS A 1136 -47.20 4.42 -48.67
CA LYS A 1136 -47.71 3.05 -48.64
C LYS A 1136 -47.10 2.31 -47.46
N GLY A 1137 -47.95 2.08 -46.46
CA GLY A 1137 -47.60 1.51 -45.15
C GLY A 1137 -47.82 2.51 -44.02
N SER A 1138 -48.09 1.99 -42.81
CA SER A 1138 -48.08 2.80 -41.59
C SER A 1138 -47.56 2.04 -40.38
N VAL A 1139 -47.18 2.80 -39.36
CA VAL A 1139 -46.77 2.29 -38.05
C VAL A 1139 -47.85 2.62 -37.03
N HIS A 1140 -48.18 1.64 -36.20
CA HIS A 1140 -49.23 1.71 -35.20
C HIS A 1140 -48.68 1.43 -33.81
N MET A 1141 -49.13 2.18 -32.81
CA MET A 1141 -48.81 1.94 -31.41
C MET A 1141 -50.11 1.77 -30.63
N TRP A 1142 -50.27 0.63 -29.95
CA TRP A 1142 -51.49 0.30 -29.21
C TRP A 1142 -51.24 0.39 -27.71
N CYS A 1143 -51.98 1.27 -27.04
CA CYS A 1143 -51.90 1.53 -25.60
C CYS A 1143 -53.15 1.02 -24.89
N ALA A 1144 -52.98 0.01 -24.04
CA ALA A 1144 -54.01 -0.44 -23.10
C ALA A 1144 -54.10 0.55 -21.92
N LEU A 1145 -55.30 1.06 -21.62
CA LEU A 1145 -55.46 2.13 -20.62
C LEU A 1145 -55.47 1.63 -19.16
N GLU A 1146 -55.64 0.34 -18.90
CA GLU A 1146 -55.51 -0.26 -17.57
C GLU A 1146 -54.15 -0.97 -17.33
N ASP A 1147 -53.19 -0.82 -18.24
CA ASP A 1147 -51.87 -1.45 -18.15
C ASP A 1147 -51.07 -0.94 -16.93
N LYS A 1148 -50.66 -1.86 -16.05
CA LYS A 1148 -49.89 -1.57 -14.82
C LYS A 1148 -48.37 -1.64 -15.02
N GLN A 1149 -47.89 -1.94 -16.22
CA GLN A 1149 -46.49 -2.08 -16.58
C GLN A 1149 -46.00 -1.02 -17.57
N ILE A 1150 -46.88 -0.51 -18.44
CA ILE A 1150 -46.54 0.46 -19.49
C ILE A 1150 -47.23 1.80 -19.21
N LEU A 1151 -46.45 2.85 -18.93
CA LEU A 1151 -47.00 4.18 -18.68
C LEU A 1151 -47.39 4.87 -19.99
N ARG A 1152 -48.71 5.05 -20.18
CA ARG A 1152 -49.37 5.79 -21.28
C ARG A 1152 -48.62 7.05 -21.72
N ASP A 1153 -48.23 7.91 -20.78
CA ASP A 1153 -47.63 9.22 -21.05
C ASP A 1153 -46.30 9.13 -21.82
N VAL A 1154 -45.58 8.02 -21.69
CA VAL A 1154 -44.35 7.77 -22.46
C VAL A 1154 -44.68 7.43 -23.93
N LEU A 1155 -45.74 6.65 -24.16
CA LEU A 1155 -46.19 6.31 -25.51
C LEU A 1155 -46.79 7.53 -26.24
N LEU A 1156 -47.54 8.35 -25.52
CA LEU A 1156 -48.01 9.66 -25.98
C LEU A 1156 -46.83 10.55 -26.41
N TYR A 1157 -45.80 10.68 -25.57
CA TYR A 1157 -44.63 11.51 -25.90
C TYR A 1157 -43.89 11.01 -27.15
N ILE A 1158 -43.79 9.69 -27.35
CA ILE A 1158 -43.18 9.12 -28.56
C ILE A 1158 -44.02 9.47 -29.80
N CYS A 1159 -45.35 9.38 -29.73
CA CYS A 1159 -46.24 9.67 -30.86
C CYS A 1159 -46.37 11.18 -31.14
N ASP A 1160 -46.29 12.04 -30.12
CA ASP A 1160 -46.21 13.50 -30.27
C ASP A 1160 -44.93 13.93 -31.01
N LYS A 1161 -43.80 13.26 -30.75
CA LYS A 1161 -42.55 13.51 -31.47
C LYS A 1161 -42.50 12.83 -32.84
N LEU A 1162 -43.29 11.77 -33.05
CA LEU A 1162 -43.36 10.99 -34.28
C LEU A 1162 -44.81 10.87 -34.77
N PRO A 1163 -45.44 11.95 -35.28
CA PRO A 1163 -46.86 11.97 -35.66
C PRO A 1163 -47.21 11.07 -36.87
N TRP A 1164 -46.23 10.41 -37.48
CA TRP A 1164 -46.41 9.33 -38.46
C TRP A 1164 -46.69 7.96 -37.81
N ILE A 1165 -46.53 7.83 -36.49
CA ILE A 1165 -46.98 6.68 -35.70
C ILE A 1165 -48.44 6.93 -35.27
N LYS A 1166 -49.35 6.09 -35.75
CA LYS A 1166 -50.78 6.12 -35.41
C LYS A 1166 -50.98 5.49 -34.02
N LEU A 1167 -51.17 6.32 -33.00
CA LEU A 1167 -51.54 5.87 -31.65
C LEU A 1167 -53.00 5.40 -31.62
N HIS A 1168 -53.24 4.25 -31.02
CA HIS A 1168 -54.56 3.70 -30.70
C HIS A 1168 -54.66 3.50 -29.19
N GLU A 1169 -55.55 4.24 -28.54
CA GLU A 1169 -55.83 4.09 -27.10
C GLU A 1169 -57.03 3.15 -26.91
N VAL A 1170 -56.90 2.17 -26.01
CA VAL A 1170 -57.91 1.13 -25.80
C VAL A 1170 -58.42 1.18 -24.35
N PRO A 1171 -59.64 1.70 -24.13
CA PRO A 1171 -60.32 1.64 -22.83
C PRO A 1171 -60.58 0.21 -22.37
N GLU A 1172 -60.67 0.01 -21.04
CA GLU A 1172 -61.02 -1.27 -20.38
C GLU A 1172 -60.04 -2.44 -20.65
N ALA A 1173 -58.98 -2.21 -21.43
CA ALA A 1173 -57.98 -3.20 -21.77
C ALA A 1173 -56.76 -3.15 -20.85
N GLY A 1174 -56.25 -4.33 -20.46
CA GLY A 1174 -55.01 -4.53 -19.71
C GLY A 1174 -53.83 -4.97 -20.59
N HIS A 1175 -52.73 -5.39 -19.96
CA HIS A 1175 -51.49 -5.75 -20.66
C HIS A 1175 -51.64 -6.94 -21.62
N PHE A 1176 -52.62 -7.82 -21.43
CA PHE A 1176 -52.85 -9.02 -22.23
C PHE A 1176 -53.87 -8.78 -23.38
N MET A 1177 -54.17 -7.53 -23.72
CA MET A 1177 -55.19 -7.14 -24.71
C MET A 1177 -55.16 -7.89 -26.06
N ILE A 1178 -54.00 -8.35 -26.54
CA ILE A 1178 -53.90 -9.08 -27.82
C ILE A 1178 -54.53 -10.48 -27.78
N HIS A 1179 -54.76 -11.03 -26.59
CA HIS A 1179 -55.39 -12.34 -26.40
C HIS A 1179 -56.92 -12.27 -26.58
N GLU A 1180 -57.49 -11.06 -26.63
CA GLU A 1180 -58.91 -10.86 -26.89
C GLU A 1180 -59.17 -10.63 -28.37
N LYS A 1181 -59.96 -11.53 -28.97
CA LYS A 1181 -60.30 -11.57 -30.41
C LYS A 1181 -60.61 -10.19 -31.00
N ARG A 1182 -61.45 -9.38 -30.33
CA ARG A 1182 -61.84 -8.03 -30.77
C ARG A 1182 -60.63 -7.12 -31.00
N HIS A 1183 -59.64 -7.18 -30.12
CA HIS A 1183 -58.44 -6.35 -30.18
C HIS A 1183 -57.39 -6.95 -31.13
N PHE A 1184 -57.22 -8.27 -31.15
CA PHE A 1184 -56.37 -8.97 -32.13
C PHE A 1184 -56.80 -8.64 -33.58
N GLU A 1185 -58.09 -8.81 -33.89
CA GLU A 1185 -58.62 -8.51 -35.22
C GLU A 1185 -58.47 -7.03 -35.59
N ALA A 1186 -58.59 -6.10 -34.63
CA ALA A 1186 -58.35 -4.67 -34.87
C ALA A 1186 -56.86 -4.34 -35.14
N ILE A 1187 -55.95 -4.93 -34.36
CA ILE A 1187 -54.49 -4.79 -34.53
C ILE A 1187 -54.06 -5.32 -35.90
N ILE A 1188 -54.54 -6.51 -36.29
CA ILE A 1188 -54.20 -7.13 -37.57
C ILE A 1188 -54.86 -6.43 -38.75
N LYS A 1189 -56.10 -5.93 -38.63
CA LYS A 1189 -56.73 -5.08 -39.67
C LYS A 1189 -55.91 -3.82 -39.91
N ALA A 1190 -55.56 -3.08 -38.85
CA ALA A 1190 -54.73 -1.88 -38.96
C ALA A 1190 -53.34 -2.16 -39.55
N ALA A 1191 -52.72 -3.30 -39.24
CA ALA A 1191 -51.45 -3.69 -39.84
C ALA A 1191 -51.56 -3.94 -41.37
N CYS A 1192 -52.75 -4.25 -41.88
CA CYS A 1192 -53.04 -4.62 -43.27
C CYS A 1192 -53.69 -3.49 -44.12
N THR A 1193 -53.88 -2.29 -43.56
CA THR A 1193 -54.59 -1.14 -44.20
C THR A 1193 -53.78 0.16 -44.19
#